data_AF-A0A5N6FA49-F1
#
_entry.id   AF-A0A5N6FA49-F1
#
_cell.length_a   1.000
_cell.length_b   1.000
_cell.length_c   1.000
_cell.angle_alpha   90.00
_cell.angle_beta   90.00
_cell.angle_gamma   90.00
#
_symmetry.space_group_name_H-M   'P 1'
#
loop_
_entity.id
_entity.type
_entity.pdbx_description
1 polymer ?
#
loop_
_entity_poly.entity_id
_entity_poly.type
_entity_poly.pdbx_seq_one_letter_code
_entity_poly.pdbx_strand_id
1 'polypeptide(L)'
;MPDDWVERGLVAEAAKQRQMEQLNFRQGKLDFDGVDPDLGMHLLSLHWNRQHHSFLITYRPAFMRDMACNGPYFSKLLLNAIYFGAAKFSPRLEVRKDPNDVRTAGWRYRERVRELLGGALDRSDITTIQALLVMTNSLFALGDERSAAWLYSGLAFRMLIDLGMHVDLTSTRRFSDEDLEIRRRVFWGAFVVDKIQSLYQGRPVSLKETDALVPIKFLDTYEELEHWQPFAYSTSAPDYPGMPAYSISTFTCLCKLSLTMSDILSCIYTERSSNQSPAELASMLDDLQLRLDQWQAGLPEHLRFDPGKAHSVAFPPPHVSSLHAMHNSLVILLHRPFVADGHLYSTSPSISVDSFKKCASAASNISNLLRAYHRAFSIRRAPYLISYATYVAATVLTRIAARRKNDSTAHANLATCLAVFKENQETNSAVKKAANIVQGLMKKLGVIIDNVSLDALEIDPPIRCSERNRQHSHSAIEGDACVQASASNQPQNSLGIGNVTGLSNTKALSQPISSPGSDWVDIDGIIQSFLQENSSRGARLVEYETNGTPTQLPRAPWVPLHQGDLPPTMMMDNARTVGNQASLRPDIDVPNGAHRSETAGGTYQWQHGWITTNCEPASLEDPLFGLNGSIGQDGASIENGTIYSPTIRHGYDPMTHARIPIAVHPNLSVMATELVTETRRLRRHALPCVLMRAGTSKGIFLHQKDLPTKEADWAPHLISALGSRGNDPRQIDGVGGGTSTTSKVAVVRRSQRPDADVDWTFVQVAVGKESVDFTGTCGNMTAGVAPFAIQEGLVKPRRDQTKMDVRIYNTNTDRIVVETVALDDSGDYEEDGNFIISGVKSPGSEVKCRFVKPMGSMTGKLFPSDNQQQQTLHVQPGSLMPNLEPFDVRVTLIDSANPFVLIDTTSISTTLLGTNPSDSDRHDLVETIRRAGAVAMGLATDVEAASRTRGTPKVALVYPPTFTQADGSKKSRPDIRVQAYSMGLPHPSLQLTGAVTIAVALSYPGTIAAGLSAMGAIMHGALPPTPEQSPPPDDREKENLGCERDVLIEHSQGTIKVGVVTDDAGEVASCAVSRTARRLFEGKVRYYI
;
A
#
# COMPACT_ATOMS: atom_id res chain seq x y z
N MET A 1 9.79 -19.55 -40.24
CA MET A 1 9.97 -21.00 -40.51
C MET A 1 8.88 -21.77 -39.77
N PRO A 2 8.69 -23.08 -39.99
CA PRO A 2 8.02 -23.94 -39.00
C PRO A 2 8.83 -23.97 -37.70
N ASP A 3 8.17 -24.11 -36.56
CA ASP A 3 8.83 -24.01 -35.24
C ASP A 3 9.94 -25.04 -35.02
N ASP A 4 9.72 -26.30 -35.41
CA ASP A 4 10.71 -27.39 -35.37
C ASP A 4 12.05 -27.04 -36.04
N TRP A 5 12.02 -26.21 -37.08
CA TRP A 5 13.23 -25.77 -37.79
C TRP A 5 13.94 -24.62 -37.07
N VAL A 6 13.18 -23.75 -36.41
CA VAL A 6 13.73 -22.68 -35.58
C VAL A 6 14.39 -23.27 -34.33
N GLU A 7 13.71 -24.19 -33.64
CA GLU A 7 14.26 -24.90 -32.48
C GLU A 7 15.57 -25.60 -32.82
N ARG A 8 15.60 -26.43 -33.88
CA ARG A 8 16.82 -27.13 -34.32
C ARG A 8 17.95 -26.17 -34.68
N GLY A 9 17.64 -25.01 -35.26
CA GLY A 9 18.62 -23.96 -35.56
C GLY A 9 19.20 -23.31 -34.31
N LEU A 10 18.34 -22.90 -33.37
CA LEU A 10 18.74 -22.28 -32.12
C LEU A 10 19.54 -23.24 -31.24
N VAL A 11 19.07 -24.47 -31.05
CA VAL A 11 19.75 -25.51 -30.25
C VAL A 11 21.13 -25.86 -30.84
N ALA A 12 21.25 -25.92 -32.16
CA ALA A 12 22.54 -26.17 -32.81
C ALA A 12 23.53 -24.99 -32.63
N GLU A 13 23.06 -23.75 -32.72
CA GLU A 13 23.89 -22.57 -32.46
C GLU A 13 24.24 -22.43 -30.97
N ALA A 14 23.31 -22.72 -30.06
CA ALA A 14 23.55 -22.76 -28.62
C ALA A 14 24.63 -23.79 -28.25
N ALA A 15 24.52 -25.02 -28.76
CA ALA A 15 25.52 -26.07 -28.57
C ALA A 15 26.91 -25.65 -29.10
N LYS A 16 26.96 -24.97 -30.24
CA LYS A 16 28.19 -24.41 -30.83
C LYS A 16 28.77 -23.28 -29.97
N GLN A 17 27.97 -22.32 -29.51
CA GLN A 17 28.46 -21.24 -28.64
C GLN A 17 28.92 -21.75 -27.27
N ARG A 18 28.25 -22.76 -26.69
CA ARG A 18 28.66 -23.41 -25.44
C ARG A 18 30.07 -24.03 -25.53
N GLN A 19 30.44 -24.58 -26.69
CA GLN A 19 31.82 -25.04 -26.97
C GLN A 19 32.80 -23.85 -27.14
N MET A 20 32.36 -22.78 -27.81
CA MET A 20 33.16 -21.57 -28.00
C MET A 20 33.48 -20.83 -26.70
N GLU A 21 32.69 -20.95 -25.63
CA GLU A 21 32.99 -20.34 -24.31
C GLU A 21 34.41 -20.64 -23.83
N GLN A 22 34.80 -21.93 -23.80
CA GLN A 22 36.12 -22.34 -23.32
C GLN A 22 37.24 -21.92 -24.27
N LEU A 23 36.97 -21.89 -25.59
CA LEU A 23 37.93 -21.48 -26.59
C LEU A 23 38.19 -19.96 -26.52
N ASN A 24 37.14 -19.15 -26.41
CA ASN A 24 37.23 -17.70 -26.26
C ASN A 24 37.90 -17.31 -24.95
N PHE A 25 37.63 -18.02 -23.85
CA PHE A 25 38.34 -17.82 -22.58
C PHE A 25 39.84 -18.12 -22.70
N ARG A 26 40.22 -19.29 -23.21
CA ARG A 26 41.64 -19.67 -23.41
C ARG A 26 42.38 -18.79 -24.42
N GLN A 27 41.65 -18.13 -25.33
CA GLN A 27 42.19 -17.17 -26.30
C GLN A 27 42.20 -15.72 -25.76
N GLY A 28 41.80 -15.47 -24.51
CA GLY A 28 41.81 -14.14 -23.90
C GLY A 28 40.82 -13.14 -24.51
N LYS A 29 39.76 -13.62 -25.17
CA LYS A 29 38.81 -12.78 -25.93
C LYS A 29 37.70 -12.14 -25.10
N LEU A 30 37.49 -12.60 -23.88
CA LEU A 30 36.38 -12.16 -23.02
C LEU A 30 36.78 -10.91 -22.22
N ASP A 31 36.03 -9.81 -22.37
CA ASP A 31 36.26 -8.58 -21.59
C ASP A 31 35.61 -8.67 -20.21
N PHE A 32 36.44 -8.89 -19.17
CA PHE A 32 36.03 -8.99 -17.77
C PHE A 32 35.90 -7.61 -17.05
N ASP A 33 35.92 -6.48 -17.78
CA ASP A 33 35.84 -5.10 -17.24
C ASP A 33 36.84 -4.80 -16.10
N GLY A 34 38.07 -5.32 -16.23
CA GLY A 34 39.14 -5.14 -15.25
C GLY A 34 39.11 -6.11 -14.07
N VAL A 35 38.19 -7.08 -14.05
CA VAL A 35 38.23 -8.21 -13.11
C VAL A 35 39.23 -9.26 -13.62
N ASP A 36 39.92 -9.93 -12.69
CA ASP A 36 40.75 -11.10 -12.98
C ASP A 36 39.95 -12.17 -13.78
N PRO A 37 40.49 -12.75 -14.87
CA PRO A 37 39.73 -13.68 -15.72
C PRO A 37 39.22 -14.94 -15.01
N ASP A 38 39.99 -15.53 -14.08
CA ASP A 38 39.57 -16.73 -13.35
C ASP A 38 38.48 -16.41 -12.32
N LEU A 39 38.55 -15.26 -11.65
CA LEU A 39 37.46 -14.75 -10.81
C LEU A 39 36.22 -14.37 -11.65
N GLY A 40 36.42 -13.76 -12.80
CA GLY A 40 35.35 -13.39 -13.73
C GLY A 40 34.56 -14.60 -14.22
N MET A 41 35.26 -15.65 -14.67
CA MET A 41 34.64 -16.94 -15.04
C MET A 41 34.02 -17.66 -13.86
N HIS A 42 34.60 -17.59 -12.66
CA HIS A 42 34.00 -18.13 -11.43
C HIS A 42 32.67 -17.46 -11.10
N LEU A 43 32.58 -16.12 -11.21
CA LEU A 43 31.35 -15.37 -10.97
C LEU A 43 30.29 -15.63 -12.05
N LEU A 44 30.67 -15.72 -13.32
CA LEU A 44 29.78 -16.14 -14.40
C LEU A 44 29.24 -17.56 -14.15
N SER A 45 30.11 -18.50 -13.77
CA SER A 45 29.71 -19.89 -13.46
C SER A 45 28.73 -19.98 -12.28
N LEU A 46 28.90 -19.15 -11.25
CA LEU A 46 27.93 -19.05 -10.15
C LEU A 46 26.55 -18.54 -10.63
N HIS A 47 26.51 -17.55 -11.53
CA HIS A 47 25.26 -17.01 -12.09
C HIS A 47 24.55 -18.03 -12.99
N TRP A 48 25.27 -18.66 -13.92
CA TRP A 48 24.71 -19.68 -14.81
C TRP A 48 24.11 -20.83 -14.01
N ASN A 49 24.79 -21.30 -12.97
CA ASN A 49 24.34 -22.42 -12.15
C ASN A 49 23.10 -22.15 -11.26
N ARG A 50 22.66 -20.89 -11.13
CA ARG A 50 21.66 -20.49 -10.11
C ARG A 50 20.69 -19.39 -10.54
N GLN A 51 21.14 -18.15 -10.66
CA GLN A 51 20.26 -17.00 -10.91
C GLN A 51 19.67 -17.04 -12.32
N HIS A 52 20.44 -17.53 -13.29
CA HIS A 52 19.99 -17.74 -14.66
C HIS A 52 18.78 -18.71 -14.71
N HIS A 53 18.93 -19.97 -14.25
CA HIS A 53 17.84 -20.97 -14.27
C HIS A 53 16.59 -20.56 -13.46
N SER A 54 16.70 -19.57 -12.57
CA SER A 54 15.56 -19.08 -11.77
C SER A 54 14.59 -18.18 -12.56
N PHE A 55 15.05 -17.51 -13.63
CA PHE A 55 14.27 -16.47 -14.33
C PHE A 55 14.52 -16.34 -15.84
N LEU A 56 15.54 -17.02 -16.39
CA LEU A 56 16.01 -16.96 -17.80
C LEU A 56 16.16 -15.57 -18.45
N ILE A 57 16.20 -14.49 -17.65
CA ILE A 57 16.41 -13.09 -18.07
C ILE A 57 17.63 -12.94 -18.99
N THR A 58 18.68 -13.71 -18.74
CA THR A 58 19.92 -13.73 -19.53
C THR A 58 19.94 -14.94 -20.44
N TYR A 59 20.21 -14.75 -21.73
CA TYR A 59 20.37 -15.82 -22.70
C TYR A 59 21.86 -16.11 -22.91
N ARG A 60 22.32 -17.24 -22.36
CA ARG A 60 23.75 -17.55 -22.22
C ARG A 60 24.51 -17.63 -23.56
N PRO A 61 24.00 -18.29 -24.62
CA PRO A 61 24.73 -18.41 -25.88
C PRO A 61 25.09 -17.05 -26.49
N ALA A 62 24.13 -16.14 -26.60
CA ALA A 62 24.37 -14.80 -27.15
C ALA A 62 25.24 -13.95 -26.21
N PHE A 63 25.02 -13.99 -24.89
CA PHE A 63 25.83 -13.22 -23.94
C PHE A 63 27.31 -13.59 -24.00
N MET A 64 27.63 -14.90 -23.96
CA MET A 64 29.03 -15.37 -23.96
C MET A 64 29.71 -15.23 -25.33
N ARG A 65 28.94 -15.29 -26.43
CA ARG A 65 29.40 -14.94 -27.78
C ARG A 65 29.73 -13.45 -27.87
N ASP A 66 28.79 -12.61 -27.46
CA ASP A 66 28.86 -11.16 -27.64
C ASP A 66 29.90 -10.53 -26.70
N MET A 67 30.19 -11.15 -25.55
CA MET A 67 31.34 -10.84 -24.69
C MET A 67 32.71 -11.07 -25.38
N ALA A 68 32.76 -11.93 -26.40
CA ALA A 68 33.98 -12.27 -27.15
C ALA A 68 34.13 -11.50 -28.48
N CYS A 69 33.06 -10.87 -28.98
CA CYS A 69 33.06 -10.13 -30.25
C CYS A 69 32.50 -8.70 -30.16
N ASN A 70 32.16 -8.21 -28.97
CA ASN A 70 31.49 -6.93 -28.71
C ASN A 70 30.15 -6.81 -29.47
N GLY A 71 29.29 -7.82 -29.29
CA GLY A 71 27.95 -7.89 -29.88
C GLY A 71 26.84 -7.24 -29.02
N PRO A 72 25.60 -7.12 -29.54
CA PRO A 72 24.52 -6.34 -28.93
C PRO A 72 23.95 -6.92 -27.63
N TYR A 73 24.13 -8.21 -27.35
CA TYR A 73 23.61 -8.90 -26.16
C TYR A 73 24.63 -8.98 -25.00
N PHE A 74 25.72 -8.24 -25.09
CA PHE A 74 26.68 -8.03 -24.02
C PHE A 74 26.80 -6.54 -23.65
N SER A 75 26.98 -6.23 -22.36
CA SER A 75 27.45 -4.92 -21.93
C SER A 75 28.14 -5.01 -20.56
N LYS A 76 29.09 -4.08 -20.31
CA LYS A 76 29.78 -3.95 -19.02
C LYS A 76 28.81 -3.69 -17.85
N LEU A 77 27.67 -3.04 -18.12
CA LEU A 77 26.59 -2.81 -17.15
C LEU A 77 25.91 -4.13 -16.75
N LEU A 78 25.56 -4.97 -17.73
CA LEU A 78 25.00 -6.31 -17.49
C LEU A 78 26.00 -7.24 -16.81
N LEU A 79 27.27 -7.22 -17.24
CA LEU A 79 28.34 -8.01 -16.65
C LEU A 79 28.53 -7.71 -15.15
N ASN A 80 28.61 -6.42 -14.78
CA ASN A 80 28.75 -6.02 -13.38
C ASN A 80 27.46 -6.29 -12.55
N ALA A 81 26.28 -6.21 -13.15
CA ALA A 81 25.04 -6.64 -12.50
C ALA A 81 25.05 -8.15 -12.18
N ILE A 82 25.51 -8.98 -13.13
CA ILE A 82 25.73 -10.42 -12.94
C ILE A 82 26.76 -10.67 -11.83
N TYR A 83 27.91 -9.97 -11.85
CA TYR A 83 28.92 -10.09 -10.80
C TYR A 83 28.41 -9.71 -9.41
N PHE A 84 27.65 -8.62 -9.29
CA PHE A 84 27.01 -8.24 -8.01
C PHE A 84 26.05 -9.33 -7.52
N GLY A 85 25.20 -9.84 -8.40
CA GLY A 85 24.27 -10.92 -8.08
C GLY A 85 24.95 -12.22 -7.66
N ALA A 86 26.08 -12.56 -8.29
CA ALA A 86 26.85 -13.79 -8.05
C ALA A 86 27.78 -13.72 -6.82
N ALA A 87 28.36 -12.56 -6.52
CA ALA A 87 29.41 -12.43 -5.52
C ALA A 87 29.03 -12.98 -4.13
N LYS A 88 27.79 -12.77 -3.69
CA LYS A 88 27.27 -13.28 -2.41
C LYS A 88 27.27 -14.81 -2.26
N PHE A 89 27.41 -15.55 -3.36
CA PHE A 89 27.53 -17.02 -3.35
C PHE A 89 28.98 -17.50 -3.51
N SER A 90 29.93 -16.60 -3.77
CA SER A 90 31.35 -16.96 -3.83
C SER A 90 31.92 -17.31 -2.45
N PRO A 91 32.73 -18.37 -2.33
CA PRO A 91 33.54 -18.61 -1.13
C PRO A 91 34.81 -17.73 -1.10
N ARG A 92 35.25 -17.19 -2.25
CA ARG A 92 36.49 -16.40 -2.34
C ARG A 92 36.34 -15.06 -1.61
N LEU A 93 37.30 -14.71 -0.76
CA LEU A 93 37.25 -13.49 0.06
C LEU A 93 37.43 -12.20 -0.76
N GLU A 94 38.15 -12.28 -1.89
CA GLU A 94 38.47 -11.18 -2.82
C GLU A 94 37.27 -10.47 -3.47
N VAL A 95 36.05 -11.00 -3.33
CA VAL A 95 34.82 -10.33 -3.79
C VAL A 95 34.19 -9.42 -2.73
N ARG A 96 34.67 -9.48 -1.49
CA ARG A 96 34.14 -8.73 -0.34
C ARG A 96 34.92 -7.44 -0.12
N LYS A 97 34.28 -6.41 0.46
CA LYS A 97 34.96 -5.18 0.90
C LYS A 97 35.61 -5.36 2.27
N ASP A 98 34.95 -6.11 3.15
CA ASP A 98 35.50 -6.67 4.38
C ASP A 98 35.54 -8.19 4.22
N PRO A 99 36.72 -8.84 4.27
CA PRO A 99 36.82 -10.30 4.20
C PRO A 99 35.93 -11.03 5.20
N ASN A 100 35.69 -10.45 6.38
CA ASN A 100 34.92 -11.06 7.47
C ASN A 100 33.41 -10.92 7.29
N ASP A 101 32.93 -9.85 6.64
CA ASP A 101 31.50 -9.61 6.43
C ASP A 101 31.05 -10.01 5.01
N VAL A 102 30.39 -11.17 4.93
CA VAL A 102 29.80 -11.73 3.71
C VAL A 102 28.79 -10.79 3.03
N ARG A 103 28.14 -9.89 3.77
CA ARG A 103 27.17 -8.92 3.22
C ARG A 103 27.84 -7.86 2.34
N THR A 104 29.16 -7.67 2.47
CA THR A 104 29.94 -6.75 1.63
C THR A 104 30.37 -7.35 0.28
N ALA A 105 29.99 -8.61 0.00
CA ALA A 105 30.27 -9.28 -1.26
C ALA A 105 29.67 -8.52 -2.45
N GLY A 106 30.50 -8.27 -3.47
CA GLY A 106 30.10 -7.64 -4.72
C GLY A 106 29.98 -6.12 -4.68
N TRP A 107 30.33 -5.46 -3.56
CA TRP A 107 30.22 -3.99 -3.41
C TRP A 107 30.84 -3.22 -4.59
N ARG A 108 32.05 -3.59 -5.04
CA ARG A 108 32.71 -2.93 -6.18
C ARG A 108 31.91 -3.02 -7.49
N TYR A 109 31.24 -4.14 -7.74
CA TYR A 109 30.45 -4.35 -8.95
C TYR A 109 29.16 -3.53 -8.92
N ARG A 110 28.58 -3.34 -7.73
CA ARG A 110 27.43 -2.45 -7.53
C ARG A 110 27.78 -0.99 -7.78
N GLU A 111 28.92 -0.51 -7.29
CA GLU A 111 29.36 0.86 -7.59
C GLU A 111 29.67 1.01 -9.09
N ARG A 112 30.29 0.01 -9.71
CA ARG A 112 30.51 -0.03 -11.16
C ARG A 112 29.21 -0.02 -11.98
N VAL A 113 28.15 -0.69 -11.51
CA VAL A 113 26.80 -0.56 -12.09
C VAL A 113 26.27 0.87 -11.96
N ARG A 114 26.48 1.55 -10.82
CA ARG A 114 26.04 2.95 -10.63
C ARG A 114 26.77 3.92 -11.54
N GLU A 115 28.07 3.75 -11.75
CA GLU A 115 28.86 4.52 -12.73
C GLU A 115 28.30 4.37 -14.14
N LEU A 116 28.08 3.12 -14.58
CA LEU A 116 27.69 2.79 -15.95
C LEU A 116 26.20 3.07 -16.24
N LEU A 117 25.33 3.04 -15.23
CA LEU A 117 23.88 3.21 -15.42
C LEU A 117 23.52 4.62 -15.93
N GLY A 118 24.26 5.67 -15.55
CA GLY A 118 23.91 7.06 -15.87
C GLY A 118 23.66 7.29 -17.36
N GLY A 119 24.65 7.04 -18.22
CA GLY A 119 24.52 7.15 -19.67
C GLY A 119 23.76 5.99 -20.34
N ALA A 120 23.38 4.97 -19.58
CA ALA A 120 22.53 3.87 -20.06
C ALA A 120 21.03 4.13 -19.86
N LEU A 121 20.65 5.27 -19.26
CA LEU A 121 19.25 5.72 -19.14
C LEU A 121 18.79 6.59 -20.31
N ASP A 122 19.70 7.12 -21.12
CA ASP A 122 19.38 7.98 -22.28
C ASP A 122 18.70 7.22 -23.44
N ARG A 123 18.73 5.88 -23.41
CA ARG A 123 18.13 4.99 -24.42
C ARG A 123 17.77 3.63 -23.81
N SER A 124 16.63 3.08 -24.20
CA SER A 124 16.24 1.70 -23.89
C SER A 124 17.09 0.69 -24.69
N ASP A 125 17.73 -0.26 -24.01
CA ASP A 125 18.46 -1.37 -24.62
C ASP A 125 18.28 -2.67 -23.82
N ILE A 126 18.30 -3.82 -24.50
CA ILE A 126 18.01 -5.14 -23.91
C ILE A 126 18.99 -5.47 -22.77
N THR A 127 20.28 -5.15 -22.92
CA THR A 127 21.26 -5.44 -21.86
C THR A 127 21.08 -4.52 -20.64
N THR A 128 20.58 -3.29 -20.81
CA THR A 128 20.18 -2.41 -19.71
C THR A 128 18.97 -2.96 -18.96
N ILE A 129 17.93 -3.43 -19.68
CA ILE A 129 16.76 -4.09 -19.09
C ILE A 129 17.19 -5.33 -18.29
N GLN A 130 18.02 -6.19 -18.88
CA GLN A 130 18.56 -7.38 -18.21
C GLN A 130 19.38 -7.00 -16.97
N ALA A 131 20.24 -5.97 -17.04
CA ALA A 131 21.04 -5.52 -15.91
C ALA A 131 20.16 -5.01 -14.77
N LEU A 132 19.16 -4.19 -15.07
CA LEU A 132 18.20 -3.67 -14.10
C LEU A 132 17.40 -4.80 -13.43
N LEU A 133 16.96 -5.83 -14.18
CA LEU A 133 16.25 -7.00 -13.62
C LEU A 133 17.16 -7.90 -12.76
N VAL A 134 18.44 -8.07 -13.13
CA VAL A 134 19.42 -8.79 -12.31
C VAL A 134 19.77 -8.02 -11.04
N MET A 135 19.93 -6.68 -11.11
CA MET A 135 20.10 -5.81 -9.95
C MET A 135 18.87 -5.83 -9.04
N THR A 136 17.68 -5.76 -9.62
CA THR A 136 16.37 -5.87 -8.93
C THR A 136 16.33 -7.11 -8.04
N ASN A 137 16.54 -8.30 -8.62
CA ASN A 137 16.56 -9.56 -7.87
C ASN A 137 17.69 -9.62 -6.83
N SER A 138 18.83 -9.00 -7.11
CA SER A 138 20.01 -9.04 -6.25
C SER A 138 19.87 -8.16 -5.01
N LEU A 139 19.39 -6.91 -5.18
CA LEU A 139 19.07 -5.96 -4.12
C LEU A 139 17.86 -6.42 -3.29
N PHE A 140 16.83 -6.95 -3.95
CA PHE A 140 15.64 -7.46 -3.26
C PHE A 140 16.00 -8.56 -2.26
N ALA A 141 16.82 -9.52 -2.68
CA ALA A 141 17.30 -10.61 -1.82
C ALA A 141 18.36 -10.19 -0.77
N LEU A 142 18.74 -8.91 -0.70
CA LEU A 142 19.55 -8.33 0.39
C LEU A 142 18.68 -7.62 1.45
N GLY A 143 17.37 -7.47 1.23
CA GLY A 143 16.39 -7.01 2.23
C GLY A 143 16.38 -5.51 2.54
N ASP A 144 17.53 -4.84 2.44
CA ASP A 144 17.74 -3.48 2.97
C ASP A 144 17.37 -2.35 1.97
N GLU A 145 17.38 -2.61 0.66
CA GLU A 145 17.23 -1.57 -0.39
C GLU A 145 16.01 -1.75 -1.30
N ARG A 146 14.87 -2.05 -0.69
CA ARG A 146 13.60 -2.37 -1.37
C ARG A 146 13.13 -1.28 -2.35
N SER A 147 13.33 -0.01 -2.02
CA SER A 147 12.97 1.12 -2.89
C SER A 147 13.83 1.18 -4.14
N ALA A 148 15.14 0.91 -4.04
CA ALA A 148 16.03 0.88 -5.21
C ALA A 148 15.71 -0.33 -6.10
N ALA A 149 15.46 -1.50 -5.51
CA ALA A 149 15.03 -2.69 -6.25
C ALA A 149 13.73 -2.46 -7.04
N TRP A 150 12.76 -1.72 -6.49
CA TRP A 150 11.50 -1.36 -7.17
C TRP A 150 11.69 -0.30 -8.27
N LEU A 151 12.55 0.69 -8.05
CA LEU A 151 12.84 1.71 -9.07
C LEU A 151 13.56 1.09 -10.29
N TYR A 152 14.45 0.12 -10.07
CA TYR A 152 15.12 -0.60 -11.15
C TYR A 152 14.18 -1.50 -11.95
N SER A 153 13.25 -2.22 -11.31
CA SER A 153 12.22 -2.97 -12.05
C SER A 153 11.28 -2.05 -12.81
N GLY A 154 10.79 -0.96 -12.20
CA GLY A 154 9.95 0.04 -12.86
C GLY A 154 10.60 0.71 -14.09
N LEU A 155 11.91 0.93 -14.06
CA LEU A 155 12.70 1.38 -15.22
C LEU A 155 12.82 0.29 -16.29
N ALA A 156 13.16 -0.95 -15.89
CA ALA A 156 13.28 -2.08 -16.81
C ALA A 156 11.97 -2.37 -17.55
N PHE A 157 10.83 -2.29 -16.86
CA PHE A 157 9.51 -2.47 -17.45
C PHE A 157 9.20 -1.38 -18.48
N ARG A 158 9.48 -0.10 -18.15
CA ARG A 158 9.31 1.02 -19.09
C ARG A 158 10.16 0.86 -20.37
N MET A 159 11.44 0.53 -20.23
CA MET A 159 12.34 0.28 -21.37
C MET A 159 11.91 -0.93 -22.21
N LEU A 160 11.34 -1.97 -21.59
CA LEU A 160 10.80 -3.16 -22.25
C LEU A 160 9.53 -2.84 -23.06
N ILE A 161 8.66 -1.97 -22.53
CA ILE A 161 7.49 -1.45 -23.27
C ILE A 161 7.94 -0.61 -24.47
N ASP A 162 8.88 0.32 -24.26
CA ASP A 162 9.48 1.20 -25.29
C ASP A 162 10.13 0.42 -26.44
N LEU A 163 10.85 -0.68 -26.14
CA LEU A 163 11.40 -1.60 -27.16
C LEU A 163 10.35 -2.50 -27.84
N GLY A 164 9.05 -2.32 -27.57
CA GLY A 164 7.96 -3.07 -28.16
C GLY A 164 7.94 -4.55 -27.76
N MET A 165 8.54 -4.93 -26.63
CA MET A 165 8.75 -6.33 -26.26
C MET A 165 7.52 -7.04 -25.67
N HIS A 166 6.38 -6.33 -25.57
CA HIS A 166 5.11 -6.80 -25.03
C HIS A 166 4.10 -7.23 -26.10
N VAL A 167 4.33 -6.89 -27.37
CA VAL A 167 3.50 -7.32 -28.51
C VAL A 167 4.13 -8.51 -29.24
N ASP A 168 3.31 -9.32 -29.91
CA ASP A 168 3.84 -10.39 -30.77
C ASP A 168 4.42 -9.79 -32.06
N LEU A 169 5.72 -9.97 -32.26
CA LEU A 169 6.49 -9.49 -33.40
C LEU A 169 6.86 -10.60 -34.39
N THR A 170 6.38 -11.84 -34.21
CA THR A 170 6.69 -13.01 -35.08
C THR A 170 6.26 -12.82 -36.54
N SER A 171 5.30 -11.94 -36.81
CA SER A 171 4.89 -11.55 -38.16
C SER A 171 5.84 -10.56 -38.85
N THR A 172 6.74 -9.92 -38.09
CA THR A 172 7.62 -8.86 -38.60
C THR A 172 8.98 -9.40 -39.05
N ARG A 173 9.36 -9.15 -40.32
CA ARG A 173 10.67 -9.54 -40.87
C ARG A 173 11.85 -8.69 -40.36
N ARG A 174 11.73 -8.06 -39.20
CA ARG A 174 12.69 -7.08 -38.65
C ARG A 174 13.71 -7.71 -37.70
N PHE A 175 13.41 -8.89 -37.15
CA PHE A 175 14.17 -9.54 -36.09
C PHE A 175 14.59 -10.95 -36.49
N SER A 176 15.73 -11.40 -35.98
CA SER A 176 16.18 -12.79 -36.11
C SER A 176 15.39 -13.72 -35.18
N ASP A 177 15.42 -15.03 -35.45
CA ASP A 177 14.82 -16.02 -34.55
C ASP A 177 15.49 -16.00 -33.15
N GLU A 178 16.79 -15.70 -33.07
CA GLU A 178 17.52 -15.49 -31.81
C GLU A 178 17.04 -14.22 -31.09
N ASP A 179 16.84 -13.11 -31.80
CA ASP A 179 16.33 -11.86 -31.22
C ASP A 179 14.94 -12.08 -30.62
N LEU A 180 14.07 -12.84 -31.30
CA LEU A 180 12.72 -13.16 -30.84
C LEU A 180 12.76 -14.10 -29.62
N GLU A 181 13.69 -15.05 -29.56
CA GLU A 181 13.91 -15.92 -28.40
C GLU A 181 14.38 -15.11 -27.18
N ILE A 182 15.38 -14.25 -27.35
CA ILE A 182 15.89 -13.35 -26.30
C ILE A 182 14.79 -12.41 -25.82
N ARG A 183 14.03 -11.80 -26.74
CA ARG A 183 12.92 -10.90 -26.41
C ARG A 183 11.83 -11.61 -25.60
N ARG A 184 11.42 -12.83 -25.99
CA ARG A 184 10.45 -13.65 -25.25
C ARG A 184 10.97 -14.00 -23.84
N ARG A 185 12.23 -14.40 -23.69
CA ARG A 185 12.85 -14.70 -22.38
C ARG A 185 12.93 -13.48 -21.46
N VAL A 186 13.35 -12.33 -21.98
CA VAL A 186 13.43 -11.07 -21.21
C VAL A 186 12.05 -10.57 -20.81
N PHE A 187 11.04 -10.65 -21.70
CA PHE A 187 9.66 -10.30 -21.38
C PHE A 187 9.11 -11.15 -20.22
N TRP A 188 9.15 -12.48 -20.37
CA TRP A 188 8.62 -13.38 -19.36
C TRP A 188 9.43 -13.34 -18.05
N GLY A 189 10.74 -13.09 -18.12
CA GLY A 189 11.59 -12.88 -16.95
C GLY A 189 11.20 -11.62 -16.18
N ALA A 190 10.90 -10.53 -16.88
CA ALA A 190 10.36 -9.31 -16.29
C ALA A 190 8.96 -9.53 -15.67
N PHE A 191 8.07 -10.23 -16.37
CA PHE A 191 6.71 -10.52 -15.89
C PHE A 191 6.74 -11.35 -14.60
N VAL A 192 7.57 -12.39 -14.52
CA VAL A 192 7.75 -13.22 -13.31
C VAL A 192 8.34 -12.41 -12.15
N VAL A 193 9.33 -11.55 -12.43
CA VAL A 193 9.94 -10.66 -11.41
C VAL A 193 8.93 -9.66 -10.87
N ASP A 194 8.09 -9.06 -11.71
CA ASP A 194 7.00 -8.16 -11.32
C ASP A 194 6.06 -8.82 -10.30
N LYS A 195 5.55 -10.04 -10.60
CA LYS A 195 4.64 -10.75 -9.68
C LYS A 195 5.29 -11.13 -8.37
N ILE A 196 6.52 -11.66 -8.41
CA ILE A 196 7.25 -12.05 -7.19
C ILE A 196 7.58 -10.84 -6.32
N GLN A 197 8.00 -9.71 -6.91
CA GLN A 197 8.19 -8.47 -6.12
C GLN A 197 6.89 -7.93 -5.56
N SER A 198 5.80 -7.95 -6.33
CA SER A 198 4.46 -7.50 -5.90
C SER A 198 3.98 -8.28 -4.66
N LEU A 199 4.02 -9.61 -4.75
CA LEU A 199 3.61 -10.55 -3.68
C LEU A 199 4.47 -10.43 -2.40
N TYR A 200 5.74 -10.06 -2.53
CA TYR A 200 6.67 -9.94 -1.39
C TYR A 200 6.80 -8.51 -0.85
N GLN A 201 6.18 -7.52 -1.52
CA GLN A 201 6.21 -6.11 -1.10
C GLN A 201 4.82 -5.51 -0.86
N GLY A 202 3.73 -6.27 -1.09
CA GLY A 202 2.36 -5.76 -1.00
C GLY A 202 2.04 -4.68 -2.04
N ARG A 203 2.75 -4.68 -3.17
CA ARG A 203 2.61 -3.68 -4.24
C ARG A 203 1.70 -4.20 -5.34
N PRO A 204 0.97 -3.33 -6.07
CA PRO A 204 0.29 -3.72 -7.30
C PRO A 204 1.25 -4.25 -8.36
N VAL A 205 0.73 -5.15 -9.20
CA VAL A 205 1.44 -5.67 -10.38
C VAL A 205 1.56 -4.59 -11.46
N SER A 206 2.70 -4.53 -12.13
CA SER A 206 3.03 -3.49 -13.14
C SER A 206 2.77 -3.96 -14.56
N LEU A 207 2.98 -5.25 -14.83
CA LEU A 207 2.82 -5.86 -16.16
C LEU A 207 1.58 -6.76 -16.16
N LYS A 208 0.46 -6.33 -16.76
CA LYS A 208 -0.76 -7.15 -16.84
C LYS A 208 -0.70 -8.07 -18.06
N GLU A 209 -1.38 -9.21 -17.99
CA GLU A 209 -1.53 -10.11 -19.15
C GLU A 209 -2.39 -9.47 -20.24
N THR A 210 -3.43 -8.70 -19.87
CA THR A 210 -4.30 -7.94 -20.79
C THR A 210 -3.56 -6.95 -21.69
N ASP A 211 -2.38 -6.52 -21.27
CA ASP A 211 -1.60 -5.45 -21.89
C ASP A 211 -0.46 -6.03 -22.77
N ALA A 212 -0.45 -7.35 -22.99
CA ALA A 212 0.61 -8.08 -23.70
C ALA A 212 0.06 -9.22 -24.59
N LEU A 213 0.82 -9.58 -25.63
CA LEU A 213 0.49 -10.65 -26.58
C LEU A 213 1.64 -11.66 -26.77
N VAL A 214 2.64 -11.65 -25.88
CA VAL A 214 3.85 -12.48 -26.01
C VAL A 214 3.54 -13.95 -25.67
N PRO A 215 3.70 -14.93 -26.56
CA PRO A 215 3.43 -16.33 -26.23
C PRO A 215 4.45 -16.91 -25.22
N ILE A 216 4.00 -17.77 -24.30
CA ILE A 216 4.87 -18.60 -23.45
C ILE A 216 5.47 -19.71 -24.31
N LYS A 217 6.52 -19.37 -25.07
CA LYS A 217 7.15 -20.22 -26.07
C LYS A 217 8.64 -19.91 -26.13
N PHE A 218 9.46 -20.92 -25.84
CA PHE A 218 10.92 -20.83 -25.83
C PHE A 218 11.44 -21.96 -26.73
N LEU A 219 12.19 -21.61 -27.77
CA LEU A 219 12.60 -22.52 -28.85
C LEU A 219 14.05 -22.96 -28.75
N ASP A 220 14.90 -22.30 -27.95
CA ASP A 220 16.19 -22.91 -27.58
C ASP A 220 16.00 -23.86 -26.38
N THR A 221 15.91 -25.15 -26.67
CA THR A 221 15.80 -26.22 -25.67
C THR A 221 17.16 -26.80 -25.21
N TYR A 222 18.30 -26.22 -25.62
CA TYR A 222 19.63 -26.73 -25.27
C TYR A 222 19.86 -26.82 -23.75
N GLU A 223 19.53 -25.76 -23.02
CA GLU A 223 19.67 -25.68 -21.55
C GLU A 223 18.60 -26.47 -20.77
N GLU A 224 17.71 -27.24 -21.44
CA GLU A 224 16.77 -28.17 -20.80
C GLU A 224 17.48 -29.45 -20.34
N LEU A 225 18.38 -29.99 -21.16
CA LEU A 225 19.05 -31.28 -20.93
C LEU A 225 20.54 -31.16 -20.59
N GLU A 226 21.08 -29.95 -20.44
CA GLU A 226 22.44 -29.76 -19.92
C GLU A 226 22.56 -30.34 -18.49
N HIS A 227 23.64 -31.09 -18.22
CA HIS A 227 23.85 -31.76 -16.93
C HIS A 227 24.19 -30.74 -15.83
N TRP A 228 23.27 -30.53 -14.90
CA TRP A 228 23.41 -29.61 -13.78
C TRP A 228 23.99 -30.32 -12.55
N GLN A 229 24.99 -29.68 -11.95
CA GLN A 229 25.58 -30.05 -10.66
C GLN A 229 25.63 -28.81 -9.73
N PRO A 230 25.54 -28.98 -8.41
CA PRO A 230 25.52 -27.87 -7.44
C PRO A 230 26.89 -27.19 -7.30
N PHE A 231 27.14 -26.14 -8.07
CA PHE A 231 28.35 -25.30 -7.98
C PHE A 231 28.13 -24.04 -7.13
N ALA A 232 26.95 -23.41 -7.25
CA ALA A 232 26.54 -22.22 -6.49
C ALA A 232 25.82 -22.55 -5.16
N TYR A 233 25.88 -23.82 -4.75
CA TYR A 233 25.21 -24.36 -3.56
C TYR A 233 26.18 -25.30 -2.84
N SER A 234 26.29 -25.17 -1.52
CA SER A 234 26.97 -26.18 -0.70
C SER A 234 26.04 -27.38 -0.56
N THR A 235 26.49 -28.59 -0.92
CA THR A 235 25.71 -29.81 -0.68
C THR A 235 25.75 -30.22 0.79
N SER A 236 24.68 -30.86 1.25
CA SER A 236 24.65 -31.57 2.54
C SER A 236 24.94 -33.07 2.34
N ALA A 237 24.58 -33.62 1.18
CA ALA A 237 24.98 -34.96 0.74
C ALA A 237 26.27 -34.85 -0.10
N PRO A 238 27.33 -35.63 0.19
CA PRO A 238 28.57 -35.58 -0.60
C PRO A 238 28.35 -36.08 -2.04
N ASP A 239 27.52 -37.11 -2.23
CA ASP A 239 27.36 -37.84 -3.49
C ASP A 239 26.12 -37.41 -4.30
N TYR A 240 25.92 -36.11 -4.53
CA TYR A 240 24.85 -35.66 -5.42
C TYR A 240 25.18 -36.00 -6.88
N PRO A 241 24.41 -36.86 -7.58
CA PRO A 241 24.82 -37.42 -8.87
C PRO A 241 24.81 -36.40 -10.04
N GLY A 242 24.16 -35.25 -9.85
CA GLY A 242 23.76 -34.36 -10.93
C GLY A 242 22.49 -34.85 -11.63
N MET A 243 21.78 -33.93 -12.25
CA MET A 243 20.54 -34.18 -12.99
C MET A 243 20.47 -33.21 -14.19
N PRO A 244 19.64 -33.46 -15.21
CA PRO A 244 19.39 -32.45 -16.24
C PRO A 244 18.86 -31.15 -15.62
N ALA A 245 19.22 -30.00 -16.20
CA ALA A 245 18.89 -28.70 -15.64
C ALA A 245 17.38 -28.40 -15.64
N TYR A 246 16.63 -28.93 -16.62
CA TYR A 246 15.20 -28.68 -16.82
C TYR A 246 14.81 -27.19 -16.84
N SER A 247 15.71 -26.34 -17.35
CA SER A 247 15.61 -24.88 -17.27
C SER A 247 14.36 -24.33 -17.95
N ILE A 248 14.06 -24.84 -19.14
CA ILE A 248 13.06 -24.29 -20.05
C ILE A 248 11.67 -24.74 -19.62
N SER A 249 11.50 -26.00 -19.25
CA SER A 249 10.23 -26.52 -18.71
C SER A 249 9.91 -25.91 -17.34
N THR A 250 10.90 -25.77 -16.44
CA THR A 250 10.71 -25.10 -15.14
C THR A 250 10.26 -23.65 -15.33
N PHE A 251 10.96 -22.90 -16.20
CA PHE A 251 10.60 -21.51 -16.49
C PHE A 251 9.24 -21.39 -17.18
N THR A 252 8.91 -22.28 -18.12
CA THR A 252 7.59 -22.36 -18.76
C THR A 252 6.47 -22.57 -17.74
N CYS A 253 6.67 -23.48 -16.78
CA CYS A 253 5.71 -23.72 -15.71
C CYS A 253 5.63 -22.54 -14.73
N LEU A 254 6.75 -21.85 -14.46
CA LEU A 254 6.78 -20.62 -13.65
C LEU A 254 6.03 -19.47 -14.31
N CYS A 255 6.17 -19.30 -15.63
CA CYS A 255 5.41 -18.31 -16.41
C CYS A 255 3.90 -18.59 -16.30
N LYS A 256 3.47 -19.83 -16.52
CA LYS A 256 2.06 -20.25 -16.37
C LYS A 256 1.54 -20.05 -14.94
N LEU A 257 2.35 -20.35 -13.92
CA LEU A 257 1.99 -20.11 -12.52
C LEU A 257 1.87 -18.60 -12.22
N SER A 258 2.72 -17.77 -12.86
CA SER A 258 2.72 -16.32 -12.67
C SER A 258 1.46 -15.61 -13.22
N LEU A 259 0.69 -16.25 -14.11
CA LEU A 259 -0.63 -15.78 -14.54
C LEU A 259 -1.65 -15.92 -13.42
N THR A 260 -1.84 -17.13 -12.89
CA THR A 260 -2.73 -17.39 -11.74
C THR A 260 -2.32 -16.55 -10.51
N MET A 261 -1.02 -16.35 -10.31
CA MET A 261 -0.47 -15.45 -9.30
C MET A 261 -0.84 -13.97 -9.52
N SER A 262 -0.89 -13.52 -10.78
CA SER A 262 -1.34 -12.17 -11.14
C SER A 262 -2.80 -11.96 -10.74
N ASP A 263 -3.65 -12.96 -10.96
CA ASP A 263 -5.07 -12.88 -10.61
C ASP A 263 -5.31 -12.98 -9.09
N ILE A 264 -4.58 -13.84 -8.38
CA ILE A 264 -4.62 -13.86 -6.89
C ILE A 264 -4.29 -12.47 -6.33
N LEU A 265 -3.26 -11.81 -6.87
CA LEU A 265 -2.90 -10.44 -6.48
C LEU A 265 -3.96 -9.40 -6.90
N SER A 266 -4.52 -9.51 -8.10
CA SER A 266 -5.40 -8.51 -8.72
C SER A 266 -6.87 -8.64 -8.31
N CYS A 267 -7.28 -9.80 -7.78
CA CYS A 267 -8.66 -10.08 -7.42
C CYS A 267 -8.84 -10.29 -5.90
N ILE A 268 -7.97 -11.03 -5.23
CA ILE A 268 -8.12 -11.37 -3.79
C ILE A 268 -7.45 -10.34 -2.86
N TYR A 269 -6.37 -9.68 -3.32
CA TYR A 269 -5.53 -8.78 -2.51
C TYR A 269 -5.68 -7.28 -2.85
N THR A 270 -6.69 -6.89 -3.62
CA THR A 270 -6.98 -5.47 -3.91
C THR A 270 -7.97 -4.86 -2.93
N GLU A 271 -7.94 -3.53 -2.79
CA GLU A 271 -8.86 -2.75 -1.93
C GLU A 271 -10.35 -2.92 -2.30
N ARG A 272 -10.65 -3.39 -3.51
CA ARG A 272 -12.03 -3.58 -3.98
C ARG A 272 -12.58 -4.99 -3.72
N SER A 273 -11.73 -5.95 -3.32
CA SER A 273 -12.14 -7.34 -3.02
C SER A 273 -13.20 -7.42 -1.90
N SER A 274 -13.08 -6.60 -0.86
CA SER A 274 -14.04 -6.52 0.25
C SER A 274 -15.41 -5.93 -0.13
N ASN A 275 -15.57 -5.45 -1.36
CA ASN A 275 -16.84 -4.93 -1.88
C ASN A 275 -17.60 -5.96 -2.74
N GLN A 276 -16.99 -7.12 -3.01
CA GLN A 276 -17.62 -8.21 -3.77
C GLN A 276 -18.49 -9.06 -2.84
N SER A 277 -19.55 -9.67 -3.38
CA SER A 277 -20.45 -10.50 -2.56
C SER A 277 -19.75 -11.80 -2.13
N PRO A 278 -20.16 -12.41 -0.99
CA PRO A 278 -19.63 -13.71 -0.56
C PRO A 278 -19.79 -14.83 -1.60
N ALA A 279 -20.76 -14.72 -2.51
CA ALA A 279 -20.97 -15.69 -3.59
C ALA A 279 -19.98 -15.49 -4.77
N GLU A 280 -19.70 -14.24 -5.15
CA GLU A 280 -18.67 -13.92 -6.16
C GLU A 280 -17.27 -14.30 -5.65
N LEU A 281 -16.98 -13.99 -4.39
CA LEU A 281 -15.72 -14.35 -3.74
C LEU A 281 -15.54 -15.87 -3.63
N ALA A 282 -16.61 -16.63 -3.34
CA ALA A 282 -16.57 -18.09 -3.35
C ALA A 282 -16.32 -18.66 -4.76
N SER A 283 -17.05 -18.17 -5.77
CA SER A 283 -16.89 -18.58 -7.17
C SER A 283 -15.47 -18.30 -7.69
N MET A 284 -14.92 -17.14 -7.34
CA MET A 284 -13.54 -16.74 -7.66
C MET A 284 -12.50 -17.59 -6.93
N LEU A 285 -12.74 -17.93 -5.67
CA LEU A 285 -11.88 -18.82 -4.89
C LEU A 285 -11.81 -20.22 -5.50
N ASP A 286 -12.96 -20.78 -5.89
CA ASP A 286 -13.05 -22.10 -6.52
C ASP A 286 -12.41 -22.12 -7.92
N ASP A 287 -12.58 -21.07 -8.73
CA ASP A 287 -11.90 -20.96 -10.04
C ASP A 287 -10.38 -20.83 -9.91
N LEU A 288 -9.88 -19.95 -9.04
CA LEU A 288 -8.44 -19.79 -8.81
C LEU A 288 -7.80 -21.06 -8.25
N GLN A 289 -8.50 -21.76 -7.34
CA GLN A 289 -8.03 -23.04 -6.82
C GLN A 289 -8.03 -24.12 -7.91
N LEU A 290 -9.09 -24.21 -8.72
CA LEU A 290 -9.15 -25.13 -9.86
C LEU A 290 -8.00 -24.88 -10.84
N ARG A 291 -7.62 -23.62 -11.08
CA ARG A 291 -6.47 -23.27 -11.93
C ARG A 291 -5.11 -23.66 -11.29
N LEU A 292 -4.95 -23.56 -9.96
CA LEU A 292 -3.77 -24.07 -9.25
C LEU A 292 -3.68 -25.61 -9.28
N ASP A 293 -4.81 -26.31 -9.18
CA ASP A 293 -4.88 -27.79 -9.24
C ASP A 293 -4.64 -28.31 -10.66
N GLN A 294 -5.24 -27.67 -11.67
CA GLN A 294 -4.97 -27.96 -13.10
C GLN A 294 -3.51 -27.73 -13.45
N TRP A 295 -2.89 -26.64 -12.97
CA TRP A 295 -1.47 -26.39 -13.16
C TRP A 295 -0.61 -27.49 -12.53
N GLN A 296 -0.94 -27.95 -11.32
CA GLN A 296 -0.17 -28.98 -10.62
C GLN A 296 -0.29 -30.36 -11.30
N ALA A 297 -1.50 -30.73 -11.72
CA ALA A 297 -1.74 -31.94 -12.50
C ALA A 297 -1.04 -31.88 -13.88
N GLY A 298 -1.03 -30.69 -14.50
CA GLY A 298 -0.39 -30.41 -15.78
C GLY A 298 1.14 -30.31 -15.76
N LEU A 299 1.80 -30.46 -14.59
CA LEU A 299 3.26 -30.49 -14.52
C LEU A 299 3.83 -31.69 -15.30
N PRO A 300 4.85 -31.50 -16.16
CA PRO A 300 5.63 -32.58 -16.79
C PRO A 300 6.19 -33.54 -15.75
N GLU A 301 6.28 -34.83 -16.10
CA GLU A 301 6.69 -35.90 -15.18
C GLU A 301 8.04 -35.62 -14.50
N HIS A 302 9.03 -35.13 -15.26
CA HIS A 302 10.36 -34.79 -14.76
C HIS A 302 10.43 -33.57 -13.84
N LEU A 303 9.35 -32.77 -13.76
CA LEU A 303 9.21 -31.68 -12.80
C LEU A 303 8.39 -32.07 -11.57
N ARG A 304 7.73 -33.23 -11.55
CA ARG A 304 6.94 -33.67 -10.39
C ARG A 304 7.87 -34.16 -9.29
N PHE A 305 7.75 -33.57 -8.10
CA PHE A 305 8.51 -33.97 -6.92
C PHE A 305 7.58 -34.24 -5.74
N ASP A 306 7.85 -35.32 -5.03
CA ASP A 306 7.14 -35.73 -3.82
C ASP A 306 8.14 -35.75 -2.66
N PRO A 307 8.10 -34.77 -1.73
CA PRO A 307 8.98 -34.73 -0.58
C PRO A 307 8.92 -35.98 0.31
N GLY A 308 7.80 -36.71 0.34
CA GLY A 308 7.67 -37.97 1.08
C GLY A 308 8.53 -39.12 0.50
N LYS A 309 9.00 -38.97 -0.74
CA LYS A 309 9.89 -39.94 -1.42
C LYS A 309 11.37 -39.52 -1.41
N ALA A 310 11.74 -38.51 -0.62
CA ALA A 310 13.12 -38.00 -0.51
C ALA A 310 14.15 -39.00 0.08
N HIS A 311 13.73 -40.22 0.43
CA HIS A 311 14.62 -41.33 0.81
C HIS A 311 15.00 -42.24 -0.36
N SER A 312 14.23 -42.24 -1.45
CA SER A 312 14.39 -43.16 -2.60
C SER A 312 14.61 -42.46 -3.94
N VAL A 313 14.44 -41.14 -4.01
CA VAL A 313 14.61 -40.33 -5.23
C VAL A 313 15.60 -39.19 -4.96
N ALA A 314 16.48 -38.90 -5.93
CA ALA A 314 17.38 -37.76 -5.87
C ALA A 314 16.57 -36.44 -5.81
N PHE A 315 16.99 -35.51 -4.95
CA PHE A 315 16.32 -34.22 -4.81
C PHE A 315 16.55 -33.36 -6.07
N PRO A 316 15.51 -32.73 -6.64
CA PRO A 316 15.64 -32.01 -7.91
C PRO A 316 16.42 -30.69 -7.77
N PRO A 317 16.89 -30.09 -8.87
CA PRO A 317 17.61 -28.81 -8.83
C PRO A 317 16.84 -27.70 -8.09
N PRO A 318 17.51 -26.78 -7.37
CA PRO A 318 16.86 -25.81 -6.49
C PRO A 318 15.77 -24.93 -7.12
N HIS A 319 15.86 -24.58 -8.41
CA HIS A 319 14.82 -23.85 -9.15
C HIS A 319 13.56 -24.70 -9.37
N VAL A 320 13.69 -26.01 -9.64
CA VAL A 320 12.56 -26.96 -9.67
C VAL A 320 11.90 -27.03 -8.30
N SER A 321 12.66 -27.16 -7.20
CA SER A 321 12.07 -27.13 -5.86
C SER A 321 11.41 -25.79 -5.51
N SER A 322 11.93 -24.68 -6.04
CA SER A 322 11.37 -23.34 -5.82
C SER A 322 10.01 -23.17 -6.51
N LEU A 323 9.77 -23.89 -7.61
CA LEU A 323 8.48 -23.93 -8.30
C LEU A 323 7.38 -24.55 -7.42
N HIS A 324 7.66 -25.69 -6.78
CA HIS A 324 6.76 -26.33 -5.80
C HIS A 324 6.54 -25.48 -4.54
N ALA A 325 7.59 -24.82 -4.07
CA ALA A 325 7.50 -23.88 -2.95
C ALA A 325 6.61 -22.67 -3.29
N MET A 326 6.67 -22.16 -4.52
CA MET A 326 5.81 -21.06 -4.99
C MET A 326 4.35 -21.50 -5.09
N HIS A 327 4.05 -22.66 -5.70
CA HIS A 327 2.68 -23.19 -5.79
C HIS A 327 2.01 -23.32 -4.41
N ASN A 328 2.66 -23.98 -3.46
CA ASN A 328 2.12 -24.12 -2.10
C ASN A 328 2.00 -22.75 -1.38
N SER A 329 2.88 -21.79 -1.68
CA SER A 329 2.74 -20.42 -1.17
C SER A 329 1.50 -19.72 -1.72
N LEU A 330 1.17 -19.93 -3.00
CA LEU A 330 -0.03 -19.39 -3.63
C LEU A 330 -1.31 -20.04 -3.11
N VAL A 331 -1.32 -21.35 -2.84
CA VAL A 331 -2.45 -22.02 -2.15
C VAL A 331 -2.68 -21.42 -0.75
N ILE A 332 -1.62 -21.15 0.01
CA ILE A 332 -1.73 -20.47 1.32
C ILE A 332 -2.31 -19.06 1.17
N LEU A 333 -1.85 -18.29 0.17
CA LEU A 333 -2.28 -16.90 0.00
C LEU A 333 -3.69 -16.79 -0.59
N LEU A 334 -4.10 -17.68 -1.48
CA LEU A 334 -5.47 -17.77 -2.00
C LEU A 334 -6.48 -18.03 -0.86
N HIS A 335 -6.18 -18.99 0.03
CA HIS A 335 -7.12 -19.41 1.08
C HIS A 335 -7.02 -18.62 2.41
N ARG A 336 -5.88 -17.99 2.72
CA ARG A 336 -5.68 -17.23 3.98
C ARG A 336 -6.77 -16.18 4.27
N PRO A 337 -7.25 -15.38 3.30
CA PRO A 337 -8.28 -14.36 3.54
C PRO A 337 -9.63 -14.91 4.04
N PHE A 338 -9.91 -16.19 3.80
CA PHE A 338 -11.18 -16.85 4.12
C PHE A 338 -11.17 -17.60 5.47
N VAL A 339 -10.03 -17.62 6.17
CA VAL A 339 -9.87 -18.22 7.50
C VAL A 339 -10.25 -17.18 8.59
N ALA A 340 -10.54 -17.61 9.82
CA ALA A 340 -11.08 -16.78 10.92
C ALA A 340 -10.33 -15.48 11.31
N ASP A 341 -9.09 -15.28 10.85
CA ASP A 341 -8.31 -14.04 11.04
C ASP A 341 -8.22 -13.18 9.74
N GLY A 342 -8.87 -13.61 8.66
CA GLY A 342 -8.69 -13.09 7.30
C GLY A 342 -9.70 -12.00 6.91
N HIS A 343 -9.34 -11.18 5.92
CA HIS A 343 -10.13 -10.00 5.52
C HIS A 343 -11.42 -10.33 4.74
N LEU A 344 -11.63 -11.60 4.34
CA LEU A 344 -12.81 -12.08 3.60
C LEU A 344 -13.58 -13.19 4.37
N TYR A 345 -13.39 -13.29 5.70
CA TYR A 345 -14.01 -14.32 6.55
C TYR A 345 -15.57 -14.28 6.61
N SER A 346 -16.22 -13.29 5.99
CA SER A 346 -17.68 -13.17 5.87
C SER A 346 -18.34 -14.21 4.92
N THR A 347 -17.56 -15.11 4.30
CA THR A 347 -18.06 -16.27 3.56
C THR A 347 -18.63 -17.38 4.45
N SER A 348 -19.31 -18.36 3.84
CA SER A 348 -19.86 -19.53 4.55
C SER A 348 -18.83 -20.24 5.45
N PRO A 349 -19.21 -20.70 6.66
CA PRO A 349 -18.32 -21.48 7.53
C PRO A 349 -17.72 -22.73 6.86
N SER A 350 -18.42 -23.32 5.88
CA SER A 350 -17.89 -24.44 5.09
C SER A 350 -16.63 -24.05 4.27
N ILE A 351 -16.63 -22.85 3.69
CA ILE A 351 -15.52 -22.30 2.90
C ILE A 351 -14.35 -22.00 3.82
N SER A 352 -14.60 -21.47 5.02
CA SER A 352 -13.56 -21.18 6.01
C SER A 352 -12.86 -22.45 6.51
N VAL A 353 -13.63 -23.54 6.73
CA VAL A 353 -13.09 -24.85 7.14
C VAL A 353 -12.27 -25.50 6.03
N ASP A 354 -12.73 -25.45 4.77
CA ASP A 354 -11.97 -26.00 3.64
C ASP A 354 -10.69 -25.18 3.35
N SER A 355 -10.80 -23.86 3.37
CA SER A 355 -9.66 -22.94 3.22
C SER A 355 -8.59 -23.18 4.29
N PHE A 356 -8.99 -23.42 5.54
CA PHE A 356 -8.06 -23.79 6.61
C PHE A 356 -7.35 -25.13 6.33
N LYS A 357 -8.08 -26.15 5.85
CA LYS A 357 -7.48 -27.45 5.46
C LYS A 357 -6.46 -27.29 4.34
N LYS A 358 -6.78 -26.52 3.29
CA LYS A 358 -5.87 -26.24 2.17
C LYS A 358 -4.62 -25.48 2.62
N CYS A 359 -4.76 -24.44 3.43
CA CYS A 359 -3.61 -23.76 4.06
C CYS A 359 -2.74 -24.70 4.90
N ALA A 360 -3.35 -25.56 5.73
CA ALA A 360 -2.62 -26.50 6.61
C ALA A 360 -1.86 -27.57 5.82
N SER A 361 -2.46 -28.10 4.75
CA SER A 361 -1.83 -29.02 3.81
C SER A 361 -0.62 -28.38 3.13
N ALA A 362 -0.80 -27.22 2.49
CA ALA A 362 0.26 -26.51 1.80
C ALA A 362 1.43 -26.08 2.71
N ALA A 363 1.15 -25.67 3.95
CA ALA A 363 2.19 -25.35 4.93
C ALA A 363 2.98 -26.60 5.39
N SER A 364 2.33 -27.77 5.43
CA SER A 364 2.98 -29.06 5.72
C SER A 364 3.82 -29.55 4.54
N ASN A 365 3.33 -29.39 3.31
CA ASN A 365 4.09 -29.68 2.09
C ASN A 365 5.38 -28.84 2.01
N ILE A 366 5.30 -27.53 2.31
CA ILE A 366 6.48 -26.66 2.42
C ILE A 366 7.43 -27.18 3.49
N SER A 367 6.94 -27.57 4.67
CA SER A 367 7.79 -28.10 5.75
C SER A 367 8.55 -29.37 5.34
N ASN A 368 7.88 -30.29 4.64
CA ASN A 368 8.50 -31.51 4.12
C ASN A 368 9.51 -31.20 3.00
N LEU A 369 9.19 -30.25 2.12
CA LEU A 369 10.09 -29.76 1.08
C LEU A 369 11.36 -29.10 1.67
N LEU A 370 11.26 -28.41 2.80
CA LEU A 370 12.40 -27.81 3.51
C LEU A 370 13.35 -28.87 4.10
N ARG A 371 12.82 -29.94 4.69
CA ARG A 371 13.60 -31.11 5.18
C ARG A 371 14.31 -31.82 4.03
N ALA A 372 13.56 -32.13 2.97
CA ALA A 372 14.09 -32.76 1.77
C ALA A 372 15.17 -31.88 1.07
N TYR A 373 14.99 -30.56 1.03
CA TYR A 373 16.00 -29.63 0.55
C TYR A 373 17.25 -29.67 1.44
N HIS A 374 17.09 -29.60 2.77
CA HIS A 374 18.22 -29.60 3.71
C HIS A 374 19.08 -30.86 3.61
N ARG A 375 18.47 -32.03 3.34
CA ARG A 375 19.16 -33.31 3.08
C ARG A 375 20.11 -33.24 1.87
N ALA A 376 19.76 -32.49 0.83
CA ALA A 376 20.54 -32.38 -0.40
C ALA A 376 21.48 -31.18 -0.40
N PHE A 377 21.00 -30.01 0.02
CA PHE A 377 21.66 -28.71 -0.10
C PHE A 377 21.59 -27.92 1.21
N SER A 378 22.67 -27.22 1.54
CA SER A 378 22.76 -26.39 2.74
C SER A 378 21.73 -25.26 2.70
N ILE A 379 20.79 -25.33 3.64
CA ILE A 379 19.67 -24.38 3.73
C ILE A 379 20.12 -22.93 3.94
N ARG A 380 21.32 -22.71 4.52
CA ARG A 380 21.96 -21.41 4.77
C ARG A 380 22.13 -20.55 3.50
N ARG A 381 22.15 -21.18 2.33
CA ARG A 381 22.28 -20.54 1.00
C ARG A 381 21.08 -20.82 0.10
N ALA A 382 19.89 -21.09 0.64
CA ALA A 382 18.69 -21.35 -0.15
C ALA A 382 18.31 -20.18 -1.09
N PRO A 383 17.57 -20.41 -2.19
CA PRO A 383 16.90 -19.35 -2.93
C PRO A 383 15.92 -18.58 -2.05
N TYR A 384 15.81 -17.26 -2.23
CA TYR A 384 14.96 -16.41 -1.39
C TYR A 384 13.45 -16.76 -1.48
N LEU A 385 13.05 -17.48 -2.55
CA LEU A 385 11.71 -18.05 -2.69
C LEU A 385 11.40 -19.06 -1.58
N ILE A 386 12.39 -19.89 -1.20
CA ILE A 386 12.26 -20.86 -0.12
C ILE A 386 12.12 -20.15 1.24
N SER A 387 12.82 -19.03 1.44
CA SER A 387 12.71 -18.21 2.64
C SER A 387 11.29 -17.62 2.82
N TYR A 388 10.63 -17.19 1.74
CA TYR A 388 9.26 -16.69 1.78
C TYR A 388 8.23 -17.81 1.95
N ALA A 389 8.41 -18.94 1.27
CA ALA A 389 7.58 -20.13 1.48
C ALA A 389 7.60 -20.57 2.95
N THR A 390 8.80 -20.62 3.56
CA THR A 390 9.00 -20.86 4.99
C THR A 390 8.19 -19.89 5.85
N TYR A 391 8.16 -18.60 5.49
CA TYR A 391 7.43 -17.56 6.20
C TYR A 391 5.90 -17.72 6.11
N VAL A 392 5.34 -17.92 4.92
CA VAL A 392 3.88 -18.10 4.77
C VAL A 392 3.40 -19.41 5.39
N ALA A 393 4.23 -20.47 5.38
CA ALA A 393 3.97 -21.71 6.10
C ALA A 393 4.01 -21.52 7.62
N ALA A 394 5.08 -20.92 8.16
CA ALA A 394 5.25 -20.70 9.61
C ALA A 394 4.08 -19.91 10.22
N THR A 395 3.59 -18.87 9.52
CA THR A 395 2.44 -18.08 10.00
C THR A 395 1.08 -18.81 9.96
N VAL A 396 0.98 -19.93 9.24
CA VAL A 396 -0.15 -20.88 9.36
C VAL A 396 0.12 -21.87 10.49
N LEU A 397 1.32 -22.48 10.51
CA LEU A 397 1.71 -23.50 11.48
C LEU A 397 1.65 -23.01 12.93
N THR A 398 2.01 -21.76 13.22
CA THR A 398 1.86 -21.14 14.55
C THR A 398 0.40 -21.15 15.03
N ARG A 399 -0.58 -20.95 14.15
CA ARG A 399 -2.00 -20.99 14.51
C ARG A 399 -2.51 -22.40 14.78
N ILE A 400 -1.97 -23.38 14.05
CA ILE A 400 -2.29 -24.80 14.26
C ILE A 400 -1.65 -25.29 15.57
N ALA A 401 -0.40 -24.94 15.82
CA ALA A 401 0.34 -25.24 17.05
C ALA A 401 -0.40 -24.70 18.30
N ALA A 402 -0.89 -23.46 18.26
CA ALA A 402 -1.65 -22.84 19.35
C ALA A 402 -2.94 -23.57 19.76
N ARG A 403 -3.43 -24.53 18.95
CA ARG A 403 -4.62 -25.35 19.22
C ARG A 403 -4.31 -26.86 19.29
N ARG A 404 -3.05 -27.25 19.47
CA ARG A 404 -2.59 -28.66 19.57
C ARG A 404 -1.58 -28.84 20.71
N LYS A 405 -1.37 -30.08 21.16
CA LYS A 405 -0.31 -30.42 22.12
C LYS A 405 1.07 -30.14 21.53
N ASN A 406 2.05 -29.83 22.38
CA ASN A 406 3.43 -29.49 22.00
C ASN A 406 4.09 -30.58 21.13
N ASP A 407 3.71 -31.84 21.34
CA ASP A 407 4.25 -33.04 20.69
C ASP A 407 3.64 -33.29 19.29
N SER A 408 2.88 -32.34 18.74
CA SER A 408 2.17 -32.50 17.46
C SER A 408 3.04 -32.18 16.22
N THR A 409 2.70 -32.81 15.09
CA THR A 409 3.32 -32.56 13.78
C THR A 409 3.33 -31.07 13.38
N ALA A 410 2.35 -30.28 13.83
CA ALA A 410 2.31 -28.83 13.64
C ALA A 410 3.45 -28.09 14.35
N HIS A 411 3.82 -28.51 15.57
CA HIS A 411 4.97 -27.98 16.29
C HIS A 411 6.29 -28.43 15.66
N ALA A 412 6.39 -29.70 15.22
CA ALA A 412 7.57 -30.19 14.50
C ALA A 412 7.79 -29.43 13.18
N ASN A 413 6.73 -29.19 12.40
CA ASN A 413 6.76 -28.38 11.18
C ASN A 413 7.14 -26.90 11.47
N LEU A 414 6.61 -26.31 12.55
CA LEU A 414 6.99 -24.96 12.95
C LEU A 414 8.47 -24.88 13.40
N ALA A 415 8.96 -25.89 14.13
CA ALA A 415 10.37 -25.99 14.52
C ALA A 415 11.30 -26.08 13.30
N THR A 416 10.91 -26.85 12.27
CA THR A 416 11.60 -26.87 10.96
C THR A 416 11.69 -25.44 10.40
N CYS A 417 10.58 -24.71 10.29
CA CYS A 417 10.61 -23.33 9.76
C CYS A 417 11.50 -22.38 10.58
N LEU A 418 11.49 -22.49 11.92
CA LEU A 418 12.35 -21.69 12.79
C LEU A 418 13.84 -22.03 12.62
N ALA A 419 14.19 -23.30 12.40
CA ALA A 419 15.56 -23.72 12.11
C ALA A 419 16.03 -23.22 10.73
N VAL A 420 15.15 -23.24 9.71
CA VAL A 420 15.44 -22.65 8.39
C VAL A 420 15.72 -21.15 8.49
N PHE A 421 14.95 -20.41 9.30
CA PHE A 421 15.22 -19.00 9.56
C PHE A 421 16.55 -18.77 10.30
N LYS A 422 16.85 -19.59 11.31
CA LYS A 422 18.06 -19.49 12.14
C LYS A 422 19.35 -19.56 11.32
N GLU A 423 19.37 -20.38 10.28
CA GLU A 423 20.48 -20.51 9.33
C GLU A 423 20.49 -19.42 8.24
N ASN A 424 19.34 -19.07 7.65
CA ASN A 424 19.30 -18.13 6.51
C ASN A 424 19.58 -16.67 6.90
N GLN A 425 19.29 -16.27 8.14
CA GLN A 425 19.49 -14.88 8.60
C GLN A 425 20.94 -14.39 8.55
N GLU A 426 21.95 -15.27 8.48
CA GLU A 426 23.35 -14.87 8.28
C GLU A 426 23.59 -14.15 6.95
N THR A 427 22.82 -14.53 5.91
CA THR A 427 23.03 -14.06 4.53
C THR A 427 21.91 -13.16 4.02
N ASN A 428 20.80 -13.04 4.76
CA ASN A 428 19.60 -12.33 4.34
C ASN A 428 18.90 -11.62 5.53
N SER A 429 18.96 -10.28 5.55
CA SER A 429 18.37 -9.46 6.64
C SER A 429 16.85 -9.56 6.72
N ALA A 430 16.16 -9.82 5.60
CA ALA A 430 14.71 -9.98 5.57
C ALA A 430 14.23 -11.23 6.31
N VAL A 431 15.06 -12.29 6.36
CA VAL A 431 14.75 -13.51 7.13
C VAL A 431 14.74 -13.24 8.63
N LYS A 432 15.65 -12.40 9.13
CA LYS A 432 15.64 -11.97 10.53
C LYS A 432 14.34 -11.23 10.89
N LYS A 433 13.84 -10.37 9.98
CA LYS A 433 12.53 -9.70 10.14
C LYS A 433 11.38 -10.71 10.16
N ALA A 434 11.33 -11.65 9.22
CA ALA A 434 10.29 -12.68 9.17
C ALA A 434 10.29 -13.57 10.43
N ALA A 435 11.47 -13.95 10.93
CA ALA A 435 11.63 -14.72 12.17
C ALA A 435 11.08 -13.97 13.40
N ASN A 436 11.44 -12.70 13.57
CA ASN A 436 10.95 -11.87 14.67
C ASN A 436 9.42 -11.80 14.71
N ILE A 437 8.76 -11.67 13.54
CA ILE A 437 7.30 -11.51 13.50
C ILE A 437 6.58 -12.86 13.70
N VAL A 438 7.15 -13.97 13.26
CA VAL A 438 6.66 -15.32 13.62
C VAL A 438 6.81 -15.56 15.12
N GLN A 439 7.94 -15.18 15.74
CA GLN A 439 8.14 -15.26 17.19
C GLN A 439 7.17 -14.36 17.96
N GLY A 440 6.87 -13.15 17.46
CA GLY A 440 5.84 -12.27 18.00
C GLY A 440 4.45 -12.91 17.95
N LEU A 441 4.10 -13.59 16.86
CA LEU A 441 2.85 -14.34 16.72
C LEU A 441 2.80 -15.55 17.67
N MET A 442 3.90 -16.29 17.83
CA MET A 442 4.02 -17.38 18.82
C MET A 442 3.77 -16.87 20.24
N LYS A 443 4.42 -15.76 20.64
CA LYS A 443 4.23 -15.12 21.94
C LYS A 443 2.79 -14.66 22.16
N LYS A 444 2.14 -14.08 21.13
CA LYS A 444 0.73 -13.65 21.19
C LYS A 444 -0.24 -14.83 21.35
N LEU A 445 0.09 -16.00 20.81
CA LEU A 445 -0.76 -17.20 20.80
C LEU A 445 -0.34 -18.26 21.84
N GLY A 446 0.62 -17.97 22.73
CA GLY A 446 1.07 -18.89 23.78
C GLY A 446 1.87 -20.11 23.30
N VAL A 447 2.37 -20.09 22.06
CA VAL A 447 3.13 -21.22 21.47
C VAL A 447 4.57 -21.23 21.96
N ILE A 448 5.00 -22.34 22.56
CA ILE A 448 6.37 -22.54 23.08
C ILE A 448 7.03 -23.69 22.32
N ILE A 449 8.28 -23.48 21.87
CA ILE A 449 9.13 -24.52 21.27
C ILE A 449 10.51 -24.42 21.92
N ASP A 450 10.84 -25.40 22.77
CA ASP A 450 12.05 -25.38 23.60
C ASP A 450 13.30 -25.75 22.78
N ASN A 451 14.25 -24.82 22.67
CA ASN A 451 15.51 -24.97 21.94
C ASN A 451 15.38 -25.46 20.49
N VAL A 452 15.24 -24.50 19.56
CA VAL A 452 15.30 -24.74 18.10
C VAL A 452 16.69 -25.26 17.71
N SER A 453 16.78 -26.59 17.64
CA SER A 453 17.95 -27.34 17.17
C SER A 453 17.94 -27.50 15.64
N LEU A 454 19.05 -27.95 15.07
CA LEU A 454 19.13 -28.28 13.63
C LEU A 454 18.46 -29.64 13.32
N ASP A 455 18.34 -30.52 14.31
CA ASP A 455 17.62 -31.81 14.24
C ASP A 455 16.15 -31.64 13.79
N ALA A 456 15.56 -30.46 13.95
CA ALA A 456 14.24 -30.12 13.41
C ALA A 456 14.21 -30.03 11.86
N LEU A 457 15.35 -30.14 11.18
CA LEU A 457 15.49 -30.20 9.72
C LEU A 457 15.65 -31.64 9.19
N GLU A 458 15.75 -32.63 10.07
CA GLU A 458 15.68 -34.05 9.69
C GLU A 458 14.29 -34.39 9.12
N ILE A 459 14.21 -35.46 8.32
CA ILE A 459 12.98 -35.79 7.57
C ILE A 459 11.88 -36.30 8.51
N ASP A 460 12.25 -37.10 9.50
CA ASP A 460 11.41 -37.54 10.62
C ASP A 460 11.95 -36.97 11.94
N PRO A 461 11.70 -35.68 12.26
CA PRO A 461 12.29 -35.04 13.44
C PRO A 461 11.73 -35.63 14.74
N PRO A 462 12.56 -35.83 15.78
CA PRO A 462 12.15 -36.54 16.99
C PRO A 462 11.05 -35.81 17.76
N ILE A 463 9.87 -36.42 17.84
CA ILE A 463 8.77 -35.96 18.68
C ILE A 463 9.18 -36.13 20.15
N ARG A 464 9.47 -35.02 20.84
CA ARG A 464 9.87 -35.01 22.27
C ARG A 464 8.69 -35.33 23.19
N CYS A 465 8.36 -36.61 23.32
CA CYS A 465 7.46 -37.10 24.36
C CYS A 465 7.99 -36.68 25.74
N SER A 466 7.21 -35.91 26.51
CA SER A 466 7.72 -35.28 27.74
C SER A 466 7.97 -36.28 28.89
N GLU A 467 9.24 -36.49 29.26
CA GLU A 467 9.62 -37.33 30.40
C GLU A 467 9.30 -36.67 31.76
N ARG A 468 8.02 -36.67 32.14
CA ARG A 468 7.55 -36.33 33.50
C ARG A 468 6.48 -37.30 34.00
N ASN A 469 6.83 -38.59 34.12
CA ASN A 469 6.32 -39.50 35.17
C ASN A 469 6.99 -40.89 35.12
N ARG A 470 8.23 -40.99 35.62
CA ARG A 470 8.86 -42.27 36.04
C ARG A 470 9.67 -42.13 37.33
N GLN A 471 9.01 -41.64 38.38
CA GLN A 471 9.43 -41.89 39.77
C GLN A 471 8.33 -42.66 40.50
N HIS A 472 8.42 -44.00 40.47
CA HIS A 472 8.04 -44.96 41.53
C HIS A 472 7.81 -46.37 40.95
N SER A 473 8.90 -47.13 40.77
CA SER A 473 8.97 -48.56 41.15
C SER A 473 10.37 -49.14 40.88
N HIS A 474 10.87 -49.89 41.86
CA HIS A 474 11.75 -51.07 41.84
C HIS A 474 12.50 -51.49 40.54
N SER A 475 13.73 -52.04 40.56
CA SER A 475 14.86 -52.04 41.54
C SER A 475 15.96 -53.00 41.02
N ALA A 476 17.22 -52.55 40.93
CA ALA A 476 18.40 -53.36 40.50
C ALA A 476 18.28 -53.94 39.05
N ILE A 477 19.25 -54.61 38.41
CA ILE A 477 20.57 -55.15 38.78
C ILE A 477 21.64 -54.66 37.77
N GLU A 478 22.93 -54.89 38.07
CA GLU A 478 24.11 -54.65 37.21
C GLU A 478 24.06 -55.37 35.85
N GLY A 479 24.90 -54.94 34.89
CA GLY A 479 25.11 -55.65 33.61
C GLY A 479 26.14 -54.96 32.69
N ASP A 480 27.28 -55.62 32.46
CA ASP A 480 28.43 -55.11 31.70
C ASP A 480 28.41 -55.47 30.21
N ALA A 481 29.18 -54.71 29.41
CA ALA A 481 29.79 -55.09 28.10
C ALA A 481 28.86 -55.53 26.93
N CYS A 482 29.28 -55.67 25.66
CA CYS A 482 30.28 -55.07 24.75
C CYS A 482 30.25 -55.96 23.44
N VAL A 483 31.08 -55.67 22.43
CA VAL A 483 31.48 -56.54 21.29
C VAL A 483 30.49 -56.73 20.11
N GLN A 484 30.69 -55.89 19.09
CA GLN A 484 30.95 -56.22 17.67
C GLN A 484 30.27 -57.41 16.95
N ALA A 485 29.46 -57.07 15.93
CA ALA A 485 29.52 -57.46 14.50
C ALA A 485 29.97 -58.87 14.02
N SER A 486 29.25 -59.42 13.01
CA SER A 486 29.80 -59.71 11.65
C SER A 486 28.79 -60.38 10.68
N ALA A 487 28.99 -60.17 9.37
CA ALA A 487 28.71 -61.07 8.21
C ALA A 487 27.32 -61.75 8.00
N SER A 488 26.94 -62.30 6.84
CA SER A 488 27.17 -62.01 5.39
C SER A 488 26.21 -62.87 4.55
N ASN A 489 25.94 -62.54 3.27
CA ASN A 489 25.93 -63.45 2.09
C ASN A 489 25.14 -62.94 0.85
N GLN A 490 25.57 -63.42 -0.32
CA GLN A 490 24.93 -63.42 -1.65
C GLN A 490 24.36 -64.86 -1.95
N PRO A 491 23.82 -65.28 -3.14
CA PRO A 491 23.91 -64.68 -4.49
C PRO A 491 22.75 -64.85 -5.53
N GLN A 492 22.91 -64.14 -6.67
CA GLN A 492 22.69 -64.54 -8.09
C GLN A 492 21.31 -64.73 -8.77
N ASN A 493 21.27 -64.23 -10.03
CA ASN A 493 20.57 -64.73 -11.25
C ASN A 493 19.02 -64.60 -11.35
N SER A 494 18.39 -64.51 -12.54
CA SER A 494 18.84 -64.51 -13.96
C SER A 494 17.92 -63.68 -14.90
N LEU A 495 18.33 -63.47 -16.16
CA LEU A 495 17.62 -62.75 -17.24
C LEU A 495 16.47 -63.55 -17.90
N GLY A 496 15.53 -62.84 -18.56
CA GLY A 496 14.49 -63.39 -19.45
C GLY A 496 13.91 -62.34 -20.41
N ILE A 497 13.41 -62.77 -21.58
CA ILE A 497 13.00 -61.90 -22.72
C ILE A 497 11.54 -62.18 -23.14
N GLY A 498 10.78 -61.16 -23.56
CA GLY A 498 9.43 -61.32 -24.16
C GLY A 498 8.88 -60.03 -24.79
N ASN A 499 8.10 -60.14 -25.88
CA ASN A 499 7.73 -59.02 -26.77
C ASN A 499 6.21 -58.95 -27.10
N VAL A 500 5.64 -57.73 -26.99
CA VAL A 500 4.68 -57.04 -27.90
C VAL A 500 3.31 -57.67 -28.27
N THR A 501 2.29 -56.81 -28.45
CA THR A 501 0.87 -57.03 -28.86
C THR A 501 -0.08 -57.56 -27.77
N GLY A 502 -1.37 -57.15 -27.69
CA GLY A 502 -2.06 -56.02 -28.35
C GLY A 502 -3.61 -56.12 -28.30
N LEU A 503 -4.31 -55.01 -28.01
CA LEU A 503 -5.79 -54.81 -28.02
C LEU A 503 -6.60 -55.62 -26.97
N SER A 504 -7.74 -55.17 -26.41
CA SER A 504 -8.43 -53.86 -26.46
C SER A 504 -9.34 -53.60 -25.22
N ASN A 505 -9.73 -52.33 -25.02
CA ASN A 505 -10.88 -51.82 -24.24
C ASN A 505 -11.32 -52.47 -22.90
N THR A 506 -11.22 -51.70 -21.81
CA THR A 506 -12.35 -51.48 -20.90
C THR A 506 -12.21 -50.15 -20.15
N LYS A 507 -13.33 -49.50 -19.77
CA LYS A 507 -13.31 -48.31 -18.91
C LYS A 507 -13.02 -48.69 -17.46
N ALA A 508 -12.15 -47.97 -16.77
CA ALA A 508 -11.96 -48.06 -15.33
C ALA A 508 -12.00 -46.67 -14.70
N LEU A 509 -12.62 -46.55 -13.51
CA LEU A 509 -12.69 -45.29 -12.77
C LEU A 509 -11.37 -45.06 -12.02
N SER A 510 -10.95 -43.80 -11.93
CA SER A 510 -9.87 -43.36 -11.05
C SER A 510 -10.27 -43.53 -9.58
N GLN A 511 -9.59 -44.41 -8.84
CA GLN A 511 -9.69 -44.43 -7.38
C GLN A 511 -8.82 -43.31 -6.76
N PRO A 512 -9.27 -42.67 -5.67
CA PRO A 512 -8.47 -41.69 -4.95
C PRO A 512 -7.29 -42.36 -4.21
N ILE A 513 -6.20 -41.62 -4.05
CA ILE A 513 -4.98 -42.07 -3.36
C ILE A 513 -5.24 -42.16 -1.84
N SER A 514 -4.66 -43.18 -1.19
CA SER A 514 -4.91 -43.52 0.22
C SER A 514 -4.32 -42.53 1.23
N SER A 515 -5.08 -42.22 2.27
CA SER A 515 -4.72 -41.31 3.35
C SER A 515 -3.62 -41.87 4.29
N PRO A 516 -2.67 -41.04 4.75
CA PRO A 516 -1.77 -41.39 5.86
C PRO A 516 -2.31 -40.90 7.22
N GLY A 517 -2.06 -41.67 8.29
CA GLY A 517 -2.05 -41.20 9.69
C GLY A 517 -3.42 -40.90 10.35
N SER A 518 -3.93 -41.85 11.15
CA SER A 518 -5.16 -41.70 11.93
C SER A 518 -4.94 -40.98 13.28
N ASP A 519 -4.75 -39.66 13.25
CA ASP A 519 -4.65 -38.78 14.44
C ASP A 519 -5.64 -37.58 14.41
N TRP A 520 -6.70 -37.72 13.62
CA TRP A 520 -7.69 -36.68 13.32
C TRP A 520 -9.01 -36.85 14.08
N VAL A 521 -8.98 -37.50 15.24
CA VAL A 521 -10.16 -37.98 15.98
C VAL A 521 -11.06 -36.85 16.52
N ASP A 522 -10.51 -35.64 16.71
CA ASP A 522 -11.26 -34.49 17.23
C ASP A 522 -11.25 -33.30 16.27
N ILE A 523 -11.89 -33.47 15.12
CA ILE A 523 -12.23 -32.34 14.21
C ILE A 523 -13.50 -31.64 14.71
N ASP A 524 -14.50 -32.39 15.17
CA ASP A 524 -15.80 -31.84 15.55
C ASP A 524 -15.77 -31.07 16.87
N GLY A 525 -14.94 -31.42 17.85
CA GLY A 525 -14.72 -30.62 19.06
C GLY A 525 -13.99 -29.32 18.77
N ILE A 526 -13.06 -29.31 17.81
CA ILE A 526 -12.45 -28.07 17.31
C ILE A 526 -13.52 -27.18 16.64
N ILE A 527 -14.35 -27.74 15.75
CA ILE A 527 -15.46 -27.02 15.10
C ILE A 527 -16.47 -26.49 16.15
N GLN A 528 -16.88 -27.32 17.10
CA GLN A 528 -17.78 -26.94 18.19
C GLN A 528 -17.16 -25.83 19.07
N SER A 529 -15.88 -25.89 19.41
CA SER A 529 -15.22 -24.83 20.20
C SER A 529 -15.26 -23.46 19.51
N PHE A 530 -15.00 -23.39 18.21
CA PHE A 530 -15.12 -22.16 17.42
C PHE A 530 -16.56 -21.62 17.42
N LEU A 531 -17.57 -22.48 17.47
CA LEU A 531 -18.99 -22.10 17.55
C LEU A 531 -19.44 -21.77 18.99
N GLN A 532 -18.81 -22.34 20.01
CA GLN A 532 -19.20 -22.16 21.42
C GLN A 532 -18.47 -21.00 22.15
N GLU A 533 -17.31 -20.52 21.66
CA GLU A 533 -16.65 -19.33 22.24
C GLU A 533 -17.58 -18.10 22.24
N ASN A 534 -18.42 -17.92 21.22
CA ASN A 534 -19.36 -16.80 21.16
C ASN A 534 -20.63 -17.01 22.02
N SER A 535 -21.10 -18.25 22.18
CA SER A 535 -22.19 -18.57 23.13
C SER A 535 -21.79 -18.39 24.59
N SER A 536 -20.50 -18.58 24.91
CA SER A 536 -19.98 -18.51 26.28
C SER A 536 -19.47 -17.12 26.68
N ARG A 537 -18.99 -16.30 25.74
CA ARG A 537 -18.59 -14.90 25.99
C ARG A 537 -19.76 -13.99 26.39
N GLY A 538 -21.00 -14.33 26.04
CA GLY A 538 -22.19 -13.60 26.48
C GLY A 538 -22.58 -13.83 27.96
N ALA A 539 -21.98 -14.80 28.65
CA ALA A 539 -22.48 -15.32 29.92
C ALA A 539 -21.51 -15.17 31.12
N ARG A 540 -20.44 -14.36 30.99
CA ARG A 540 -19.48 -14.09 32.08
C ARG A 540 -19.04 -12.62 32.15
N LEU A 541 -19.95 -11.73 32.56
CA LEU A 541 -19.57 -10.37 33.00
C LEU A 541 -20.59 -9.70 33.95
N VAL A 542 -21.18 -10.48 34.86
CA VAL A 542 -21.90 -9.99 36.05
C VAL A 542 -21.56 -10.92 37.23
N GLU A 543 -21.69 -10.43 38.47
CA GLU A 543 -21.57 -11.15 39.75
C GLU A 543 -20.18 -11.67 40.18
N TYR A 544 -19.38 -10.76 40.73
CA TYR A 544 -19.07 -10.67 42.18
C TYR A 544 -18.94 -9.16 42.48
N GLU A 545 -19.29 -8.59 43.64
CA GLU A 545 -19.59 -9.16 44.96
C GLU A 545 -20.88 -8.56 45.57
N THR A 546 -21.65 -9.35 46.34
CA THR A 546 -22.12 -9.01 47.71
C THR A 546 -22.87 -10.19 48.32
N ASN A 547 -22.63 -10.50 49.60
CA ASN A 547 -23.30 -11.61 50.29
C ASN A 547 -24.63 -11.17 50.93
N GLY A 548 -25.73 -11.83 50.58
CA GLY A 548 -27.04 -11.65 51.23
C GLY A 548 -27.97 -12.83 50.97
N THR A 549 -28.52 -13.42 52.04
CA THR A 549 -29.38 -14.63 51.96
C THR A 549 -30.83 -14.32 51.54
N PRO A 550 -31.55 -15.27 50.90
CA PRO A 550 -32.77 -14.99 50.14
C PRO A 550 -34.09 -15.14 50.92
N THR A 551 -35.13 -14.45 50.44
CA THR A 551 -36.55 -14.74 50.75
C THR A 551 -37.41 -14.76 49.48
N GLN A 552 -38.51 -15.52 49.53
CA GLN A 552 -39.19 -16.12 48.38
C GLN A 552 -40.46 -15.38 47.89
N LEU A 553 -40.88 -15.73 46.65
CA LEU A 553 -42.27 -15.71 46.10
C LEU A 553 -42.95 -14.33 45.84
N PRO A 554 -44.03 -14.26 45.02
CA PRO A 554 -44.36 -15.05 43.81
C PRO A 554 -44.84 -14.21 42.59
N ARG A 555 -45.13 -14.89 41.47
CA ARG A 555 -45.74 -14.35 40.23
C ARG A 555 -47.21 -13.86 40.42
N ALA A 556 -47.63 -12.87 39.64
CA ALA A 556 -49.02 -12.73 39.15
C ALA A 556 -49.07 -12.02 37.75
N PRO A 557 -50.03 -12.32 36.82
CA PRO A 557 -49.84 -12.01 35.39
C PRO A 557 -51.08 -11.48 34.59
N TRP A 558 -50.89 -11.18 33.29
CA TRP A 558 -51.91 -10.86 32.24
C TRP A 558 -52.69 -9.52 32.42
N VAL A 559 -53.44 -8.94 31.46
CA VAL A 559 -53.84 -9.27 30.06
C VAL A 559 -54.03 -7.93 29.26
N PRO A 560 -54.02 -7.88 27.90
CA PRO A 560 -54.09 -6.63 27.12
C PRO A 560 -55.50 -6.25 26.62
N LEU A 561 -55.65 -5.07 25.98
CA LEU A 561 -56.87 -4.64 25.24
C LEU A 561 -56.55 -3.69 24.06
N HIS A 562 -57.58 -3.30 23.28
CA HIS A 562 -57.50 -2.94 21.84
C HIS A 562 -57.96 -1.50 21.46
N GLN A 563 -57.44 -1.02 20.31
CA GLN A 563 -58.07 -0.18 19.24
C GLN A 563 -58.71 1.20 19.54
N GLY A 564 -58.65 2.15 18.57
CA GLY A 564 -59.42 3.41 18.62
C GLY A 564 -59.06 4.57 17.67
N ASP A 565 -59.11 4.35 16.34
CA ASP A 565 -59.53 5.29 15.26
C ASP A 565 -59.01 6.76 15.07
N LEU A 566 -59.42 7.37 13.93
CA LEU A 566 -59.03 8.64 13.27
C LEU A 566 -60.30 9.32 12.68
N PRO A 567 -60.29 10.50 11.97
CA PRO A 567 -59.27 11.55 11.75
C PRO A 567 -59.78 12.95 12.31
N PRO A 568 -60.24 14.02 11.59
CA PRO A 568 -59.84 14.69 10.33
C PRO A 568 -59.75 16.25 10.28
N THR A 569 -58.82 16.77 9.44
CA THR A 569 -58.87 17.97 8.55
C THR A 569 -59.28 19.40 9.00
N MET A 570 -58.41 20.39 8.63
CA MET A 570 -58.65 21.74 8.00
C MET A 570 -57.65 22.81 8.53
N MET A 571 -57.36 23.98 7.90
CA MET A 571 -57.15 24.42 6.49
C MET A 571 -56.69 25.92 6.51
N MET A 572 -55.93 26.36 5.49
CA MET A 572 -55.83 27.75 4.95
C MET A 572 -55.09 28.96 5.63
N ASP A 573 -54.24 29.58 4.80
CA ASP A 573 -54.06 31.03 4.46
C ASP A 573 -53.27 32.11 5.26
N ASN A 574 -52.10 32.48 4.69
CA ASN A 574 -51.72 33.78 4.09
C ASN A 574 -52.04 35.15 4.77
N ALA A 575 -51.00 35.99 4.99
CA ALA A 575 -50.66 37.20 4.16
C ALA A 575 -49.81 38.32 4.84
N ARG A 576 -48.84 38.92 4.09
CA ARG A 576 -48.48 40.37 3.88
C ARG A 576 -48.36 41.38 5.08
N THR A 577 -47.55 42.47 5.11
CA THR A 577 -46.56 43.14 4.21
C THR A 577 -45.80 44.33 4.89
N VAL A 578 -44.58 44.68 4.39
CA VAL A 578 -43.96 46.03 4.23
C VAL A 578 -43.53 46.90 5.45
N GLY A 579 -42.33 47.52 5.38
CA GLY A 579 -41.92 48.69 6.20
C GLY A 579 -40.45 49.17 6.09
N ASN A 580 -40.19 50.27 5.35
CA ASN A 580 -38.90 51.02 5.25
C ASN A 580 -38.56 51.81 6.56
N GLN A 581 -37.43 52.51 6.82
CA GLN A 581 -36.16 52.91 6.11
C GLN A 581 -35.08 53.18 7.22
N ALA A 582 -33.94 53.91 7.20
CA ALA A 582 -33.07 54.78 6.35
C ALA A 582 -31.75 54.99 7.20
N SER A 583 -30.62 55.69 6.88
CA SER A 583 -29.86 56.21 5.72
C SER A 583 -28.58 56.94 6.25
N LEU A 584 -27.59 57.25 5.37
CA LEU A 584 -26.47 58.24 5.48
C LEU A 584 -25.00 57.78 5.78
N ARG A 585 -24.07 58.64 5.30
CA ARG A 585 -22.57 58.65 5.24
C ARG A 585 -22.10 60.09 5.70
N PRO A 586 -20.85 60.65 5.56
CA PRO A 586 -19.63 60.20 4.84
C PRO A 586 -18.21 60.60 5.42
N ASP A 587 -17.13 60.29 4.66
CA ASP A 587 -15.86 61.06 4.44
C ASP A 587 -14.81 61.28 5.59
N ILE A 588 -13.47 61.54 5.43
CA ILE A 588 -12.49 61.56 4.30
C ILE A 588 -10.97 61.57 4.76
N ASP A 589 -10.02 61.22 3.85
CA ASP A 589 -8.55 61.54 3.75
C ASP A 589 -7.40 60.92 4.63
N VAL A 590 -6.14 61.22 4.22
CA VAL A 590 -4.81 60.56 4.51
C VAL A 590 -3.68 61.63 4.77
N PRO A 591 -2.34 61.59 4.45
CA PRO A 591 -1.38 60.61 3.84
C PRO A 591 0.09 60.52 4.45
N ASN A 592 1.01 59.79 3.76
CA ASN A 592 2.50 59.97 3.61
C ASN A 592 3.57 59.67 4.70
N GLY A 593 4.62 58.89 4.32
CA GLY A 593 6.00 59.45 4.16
C GLY A 593 7.28 58.80 4.78
N ALA A 594 8.10 58.08 3.97
CA ALA A 594 9.61 58.05 3.93
C ALA A 594 10.46 57.59 5.19
N HIS A 595 11.78 57.22 5.18
CA HIS A 595 12.81 56.80 4.19
C HIS A 595 14.12 56.23 4.86
N ARG A 596 14.92 55.40 4.13
CA ARG A 596 16.43 55.19 4.23
C ARG A 596 17.04 54.52 5.51
N SER A 597 18.29 54.00 5.57
CA SER A 597 19.29 53.44 4.59
C SER A 597 20.53 52.82 5.31
N GLU A 598 21.47 52.21 4.57
CA GLU A 598 22.91 51.92 4.87
C GLU A 598 23.32 50.64 5.68
N THR A 599 24.63 50.30 5.75
CA THR A 599 25.36 49.40 4.79
C THR A 599 26.65 48.75 5.37
N ALA A 600 27.24 47.80 4.62
CA ALA A 600 28.56 47.13 4.80
C ALA A 600 28.71 46.14 5.98
N GLY A 601 29.64 45.16 5.98
CA GLY A 601 30.53 44.65 4.92
C GLY A 601 31.60 43.68 5.47
N GLY A 602 32.08 42.71 4.68
CA GLY A 602 33.20 41.82 5.08
C GLY A 602 33.33 40.50 4.29
N THR A 603 34.56 40.07 4.00
CA THR A 603 34.93 38.83 3.27
C THR A 603 35.92 38.00 4.09
N TYR A 604 35.97 36.67 3.87
CA TYR A 604 37.21 35.84 3.87
C TYR A 604 36.91 34.40 3.39
N GLN A 605 37.92 33.52 3.34
CA GLN A 605 37.95 32.32 2.48
C GLN A 605 38.72 31.14 3.14
N TRP A 606 38.45 29.91 2.66
CA TRP A 606 39.27 28.67 2.71
C TRP A 606 39.13 27.60 3.84
N GLN A 607 39.15 26.35 3.34
CA GLN A 607 39.67 25.06 3.87
C GLN A 607 38.92 24.19 4.94
N HIS A 608 38.70 22.95 4.48
CA HIS A 608 38.69 21.62 5.14
C HIS A 608 38.21 21.38 6.58
N GLY A 609 37.33 20.36 6.71
CA GLY A 609 37.12 19.59 7.93
C GLY A 609 36.23 18.35 7.70
N TRP A 610 36.82 17.16 7.52
CA TRP A 610 36.09 15.89 7.55
C TRP A 610 36.04 15.36 8.99
N ILE A 611 34.85 15.21 9.57
CA ILE A 611 34.62 14.31 10.72
C ILE A 611 33.35 13.51 10.45
N THR A 612 33.45 12.20 10.62
CA THR A 612 32.35 11.23 10.49
C THR A 612 31.65 11.02 11.82
N THR A 613 30.32 11.10 11.84
CA THR A 613 29.49 10.57 12.93
C THR A 613 28.46 9.62 12.34
N ASN A 614 28.47 8.36 12.80
CA ASN A 614 27.49 7.36 12.39
C ASN A 614 26.12 7.70 13.00
N CYS A 615 25.08 7.72 12.18
CA CYS A 615 23.69 7.63 12.64
C CYS A 615 23.08 6.35 12.08
N GLU A 616 22.46 5.55 12.94
CA GLU A 616 21.85 4.28 12.57
C GLU A 616 20.57 4.48 11.74
N PRO A 617 20.30 3.66 10.71
CA PRO A 617 19.05 3.73 9.97
C PRO A 617 17.91 3.13 10.81
N ALA A 618 17.02 3.99 11.32
CA ALA A 618 15.86 3.60 12.11
C ALA A 618 14.95 2.58 11.38
N SER A 619 14.36 1.67 12.15
CA SER A 619 13.63 0.52 11.62
C SER A 619 12.27 0.88 11.01
N LEU A 620 12.20 0.89 9.68
CA LEU A 620 10.93 0.82 8.95
C LEU A 620 10.31 -0.59 9.08
N GLU A 621 9.11 -0.64 9.66
CA GLU A 621 8.26 -1.84 9.73
C GLU A 621 7.52 -2.11 8.41
N ASP A 622 6.93 -3.30 8.30
CA ASP A 622 6.77 -4.01 7.03
C ASP A 622 5.29 -4.31 6.69
N PRO A 623 4.71 -3.78 5.59
CA PRO A 623 3.26 -3.81 5.35
C PRO A 623 2.65 -5.17 4.99
N LEU A 624 3.41 -6.28 4.99
CA LEU A 624 2.92 -7.61 4.58
C LEU A 624 2.24 -8.45 5.67
N PHE A 625 1.94 -7.83 6.82
CA PHE A 625 1.35 -8.50 7.98
C PHE A 625 -0.11 -8.10 8.23
N GLY A 626 -0.84 -7.92 7.13
CA GLY A 626 -2.30 -7.82 7.11
C GLY A 626 -2.83 -6.38 7.21
N LEU A 627 -2.94 -5.71 6.07
CA LEU A 627 -4.21 -5.22 5.48
C LEU A 627 -3.90 -4.51 4.15
N ASN A 628 -4.93 -4.21 3.36
CA ASN A 628 -4.86 -3.81 1.95
C ASN A 628 -4.03 -2.53 1.66
N GLY A 629 -3.75 -2.27 0.38
CA GLY A 629 -3.08 -1.05 -0.07
C GLY A 629 -2.84 -0.90 -1.58
N SER A 630 -3.84 -1.16 -2.42
CA SER A 630 -3.68 -1.07 -3.89
C SER A 630 -3.85 0.37 -4.42
N ILE A 631 -2.86 0.88 -5.17
CA ILE A 631 -3.02 1.90 -6.24
C ILE A 631 -1.78 1.85 -7.14
N GLY A 632 -2.00 1.84 -8.46
CA GLY A 632 -1.03 2.27 -9.45
C GLY A 632 -1.69 3.30 -10.37
N GLN A 633 -0.91 3.90 -11.27
CA GLN A 633 -1.26 4.04 -12.69
C GLN A 633 -0.09 4.64 -13.49
N ASP A 634 0.15 4.05 -14.66
CA ASP A 634 0.13 4.67 -15.99
C ASP A 634 0.54 6.15 -16.13
N GLY A 635 1.42 6.42 -17.09
CA GLY A 635 1.57 7.74 -17.70
C GLY A 635 1.03 7.70 -19.13
N ALA A 636 0.49 8.81 -19.62
CA ALA A 636 -0.06 8.91 -20.98
C ALA A 636 0.43 10.18 -21.70
N SER A 637 0.80 10.02 -22.98
CA SER A 637 0.83 11.06 -24.00
C SER A 637 -0.31 10.75 -24.97
N ILE A 638 -1.37 11.56 -25.07
CA ILE A 638 -1.41 12.89 -25.71
C ILE A 638 -1.03 12.82 -27.19
N GLU A 639 -2.06 12.80 -28.04
CA GLU A 639 -2.08 13.41 -29.37
C GLU A 639 -3.49 13.96 -29.65
N ASN A 640 -3.59 15.04 -30.44
CA ASN A 640 -4.83 15.55 -31.03
C ASN A 640 -4.48 16.66 -32.04
N GLY A 641 -5.02 16.65 -33.28
CA GLY A 641 -4.65 17.67 -34.28
C GLY A 641 -5.09 17.43 -35.73
N THR A 642 -6.40 17.37 -35.98
CA THR A 642 -7.02 17.48 -37.32
C THR A 642 -6.86 18.92 -37.89
N ILE A 643 -7.01 19.26 -39.19
CA ILE A 643 -7.18 18.58 -40.49
C ILE A 643 -6.82 19.63 -41.58
N TYR A 644 -6.30 19.25 -42.76
CA TYR A 644 -6.68 19.80 -44.09
C TYR A 644 -5.87 19.11 -45.22
N SER A 645 -6.39 19.10 -46.45
CA SER A 645 -5.73 18.57 -47.66
C SER A 645 -6.10 19.43 -48.87
N PRO A 646 -5.22 19.56 -49.88
CA PRO A 646 -5.44 18.74 -51.08
C PRO A 646 -4.17 18.18 -51.78
N THR A 647 -4.43 17.14 -52.59
CA THR A 647 -3.58 16.40 -53.54
C THR A 647 -2.53 17.15 -54.38
N ILE A 648 -1.41 16.45 -54.67
CA ILE A 648 -0.92 16.11 -56.03
C ILE A 648 0.10 14.93 -55.97
N ARG A 649 0.50 14.33 -57.10
CA ARG A 649 1.11 12.98 -57.20
C ARG A 649 2.59 12.92 -57.65
N HIS A 650 3.19 11.74 -57.42
CA HIS A 650 4.30 11.08 -58.15
C HIS A 650 5.75 11.58 -57.96
N GLY A 651 6.69 10.62 -57.92
CA GLY A 651 8.13 10.84 -58.08
C GLY A 651 9.00 9.91 -57.22
N TYR A 652 9.53 8.84 -57.80
CA TYR A 652 10.55 7.97 -57.17
C TYR A 652 11.65 7.73 -58.21
N ASP A 653 12.88 8.18 -57.94
CA ASP A 653 14.08 7.74 -58.68
C ASP A 653 15.35 8.04 -57.84
N PRO A 654 16.31 7.10 -57.65
CA PRO A 654 17.48 7.31 -56.81
C PRO A 654 18.82 7.29 -57.58
N MET A 655 19.60 8.39 -57.57
CA MET A 655 21.02 8.36 -57.98
C MET A 655 22.00 9.11 -57.04
N THR A 656 22.87 8.28 -56.46
CA THR A 656 24.28 8.48 -56.10
C THR A 656 24.98 9.85 -56.25
N HIS A 657 25.63 10.24 -55.14
CA HIS A 657 26.99 10.81 -55.04
C HIS A 657 27.37 12.13 -55.76
N ALA A 658 27.45 13.20 -54.97
CA ALA A 658 28.61 14.12 -54.96
C ALA A 658 28.79 14.72 -53.55
N ARG A 659 30.02 15.14 -53.19
CA ARG A 659 30.29 15.88 -51.94
C ARG A 659 30.12 17.38 -52.17
N ILE A 660 29.45 18.08 -51.25
CA ILE A 660 29.44 19.55 -51.19
C ILE A 660 29.93 19.95 -49.78
N PRO A 661 30.90 20.89 -49.65
CA PRO A 661 31.37 21.35 -48.35
C PRO A 661 30.33 22.26 -47.69
N ILE A 662 30.09 22.07 -46.38
CA ILE A 662 29.25 22.98 -45.59
C ILE A 662 30.05 24.26 -45.32
N ALA A 663 29.77 25.32 -46.08
CA ALA A 663 30.24 26.65 -45.75
C ALA A 663 29.50 27.16 -44.51
N VAL A 664 30.24 27.54 -43.46
CA VAL A 664 29.67 28.08 -42.23
C VAL A 664 29.16 29.50 -42.49
N HIS A 665 27.83 29.67 -42.55
CA HIS A 665 27.23 30.99 -42.73
C HIS A 665 27.37 31.82 -41.44
N PRO A 666 28.01 33.00 -41.47
CA PRO A 666 28.27 33.79 -40.27
C PRO A 666 27.06 34.63 -39.88
N ASN A 667 26.13 34.07 -39.09
CA ASN A 667 25.12 34.88 -38.37
C ASN A 667 24.49 34.24 -37.12
N LEU A 668 25.03 33.13 -36.60
CA LEU A 668 24.58 32.49 -35.35
C LEU A 668 24.75 33.37 -34.09
N SER A 669 25.46 34.50 -34.19
CA SER A 669 25.65 35.43 -33.06
C SER A 669 24.43 36.30 -32.74
N VAL A 670 23.55 36.58 -33.71
CA VAL A 670 22.50 37.59 -33.55
C VAL A 670 21.25 37.01 -32.87
N MET A 671 20.78 35.86 -33.37
CA MET A 671 19.62 35.14 -32.80
C MET A 671 19.84 34.66 -31.36
N ALA A 672 21.10 34.58 -30.90
CA ALA A 672 21.44 34.26 -29.51
C ALA A 672 21.30 35.45 -28.54
N THR A 673 21.09 36.68 -29.02
CA THR A 673 21.12 37.90 -28.19
C THR A 673 19.72 38.47 -27.91
N GLU A 674 18.75 38.30 -28.81
CA GLU A 674 17.41 38.88 -28.66
C GLU A 674 16.44 38.08 -27.76
N LEU A 675 16.83 36.88 -27.32
CA LEU A 675 16.06 36.08 -26.34
C LEU A 675 16.55 36.24 -24.88
N VAL A 676 17.40 37.24 -24.62
CA VAL A 676 17.63 37.77 -23.27
C VAL A 676 16.51 38.76 -22.92
N THR A 677 15.26 38.28 -22.87
CA THR A 677 14.17 39.02 -22.24
C THR A 677 14.53 39.24 -20.77
N GLU A 678 14.30 40.46 -20.26
CA GLU A 678 14.82 40.94 -18.97
C GLU A 678 14.51 39.98 -17.81
N THR A 679 15.41 39.05 -17.54
CA THR A 679 15.20 37.99 -16.57
C THR A 679 15.47 38.57 -15.19
N ARG A 680 14.49 39.29 -14.65
CA ARG A 680 14.52 40.01 -13.37
C ARG A 680 15.14 39.07 -12.33
N ARG A 681 16.35 39.38 -11.88
CA ARG A 681 17.22 38.41 -11.18
C ARG A 681 16.60 38.03 -9.83
N LEU A 682 15.91 36.89 -9.80
CA LEU A 682 15.11 36.43 -8.67
C LEU A 682 15.95 36.44 -7.38
N ARG A 683 15.43 37.08 -6.34
CA ARG A 683 16.16 37.19 -5.08
C ARG A 683 15.89 35.94 -4.24
N ARG A 684 16.94 35.38 -3.63
CA ARG A 684 16.77 34.31 -2.64
C ARG A 684 16.35 34.93 -1.31
N HIS A 685 15.23 34.47 -0.78
CA HIS A 685 14.72 34.82 0.55
C HIS A 685 14.77 33.61 1.49
N ALA A 686 14.61 33.87 2.79
CA ALA A 686 14.53 32.84 3.83
C ALA A 686 13.41 33.21 4.82
N LEU A 687 12.45 32.32 5.02
CA LEU A 687 11.28 32.49 5.88
C LEU A 687 11.38 31.51 7.06
N PRO A 688 11.51 31.98 8.31
CA PRO A 688 11.36 31.16 9.51
C PRO A 688 10.03 30.40 9.51
N CYS A 689 10.07 29.09 9.79
CA CYS A 689 8.88 28.25 9.78
C CYS A 689 9.07 26.98 10.61
N VAL A 690 7.94 26.43 11.06
CA VAL A 690 7.83 25.07 11.60
C VAL A 690 6.94 24.26 10.67
N LEU A 691 7.43 23.15 10.12
CA LEU A 691 6.62 22.19 9.37
C LEU A 691 5.97 21.23 10.38
N MET A 692 4.64 21.14 10.40
CA MET A 692 3.92 20.30 11.35
C MET A 692 2.94 19.34 10.66
N ARG A 693 2.70 18.19 11.30
CA ARG A 693 1.48 17.40 11.12
C ARG A 693 0.43 18.00 12.03
N ALA A 694 -0.70 18.40 11.46
CA ALA A 694 -1.87 18.83 12.22
C ALA A 694 -3.08 18.00 11.72
N GLY A 695 -3.55 17.09 12.58
CA GLY A 695 -4.51 16.05 12.19
C GLY A 695 -4.04 15.22 10.98
N THR A 696 -4.94 14.99 10.02
CA THR A 696 -4.64 14.33 8.73
C THR A 696 -4.13 15.31 7.67
N SER A 697 -3.33 16.32 8.04
CA SER A 697 -2.77 17.32 7.11
C SER A 697 -1.37 17.76 7.52
N LYS A 698 -0.62 18.28 6.54
CA LYS A 698 0.74 18.81 6.73
C LYS A 698 0.81 20.23 6.16
N GLY A 699 1.51 21.13 6.86
CA GLY A 699 1.73 22.49 6.38
C GLY A 699 2.77 23.22 7.21
N ILE A 700 3.17 24.41 6.76
CA ILE A 700 4.08 25.29 7.50
C ILE A 700 3.29 26.22 8.43
N PHE A 701 3.77 26.34 9.66
CA PHE A 701 3.34 27.29 10.66
C PHE A 701 4.37 28.43 10.72
N LEU A 702 3.86 29.66 10.74
CA LEU A 702 4.63 30.90 10.60
C LEU A 702 4.20 31.89 11.69
N HIS A 703 5.13 32.66 12.24
CA HIS A 703 4.74 33.87 12.98
C HIS A 703 4.36 34.96 11.97
N GLN A 704 3.29 35.73 12.23
CA GLN A 704 2.91 36.85 11.35
C GLN A 704 4.04 37.87 11.17
N LYS A 705 4.90 38.04 12.18
CA LYS A 705 6.07 38.95 12.18
C LYS A 705 7.11 38.65 11.10
N ASP A 706 7.14 37.42 10.58
CA ASP A 706 8.14 36.93 9.61
C ASP A 706 7.65 37.07 8.15
N LEU A 707 6.41 37.53 7.95
CA LEU A 707 5.80 37.86 6.66
C LEU A 707 5.68 39.38 6.47
N PRO A 708 5.39 39.87 5.25
CA PRO A 708 5.07 41.28 5.02
C PRO A 708 3.94 41.80 5.92
N THR A 709 3.99 43.07 6.32
CA THR A 709 3.02 43.64 7.28
C THR A 709 1.58 43.65 6.78
N LYS A 710 1.36 43.62 5.46
CA LYS A 710 0.03 43.53 4.83
C LYS A 710 -0.22 42.11 4.34
N GLU A 711 -1.38 41.56 4.64
CA GLU A 711 -1.81 40.22 4.21
C GLU A 711 -1.85 40.07 2.68
N ALA A 712 -2.29 41.12 1.98
CA ALA A 712 -2.32 41.16 0.51
C ALA A 712 -0.93 40.92 -0.14
N ASP A 713 0.16 41.27 0.56
CA ASP A 713 1.53 41.11 0.06
C ASP A 713 2.09 39.68 0.33
N TRP A 714 1.37 38.80 1.04
CA TRP A 714 1.88 37.47 1.42
C TRP A 714 1.95 36.48 0.24
N ALA A 715 1.04 36.60 -0.74
CA ALA A 715 0.82 35.56 -1.75
C ALA A 715 2.09 35.11 -2.51
N PRO A 716 2.98 36.01 -3.01
CA PRO A 716 4.18 35.59 -3.73
C PRO A 716 5.16 34.79 -2.85
N HIS A 717 5.28 35.16 -1.57
CA HIS A 717 6.13 34.47 -0.61
C HIS A 717 5.62 33.06 -0.33
N LEU A 718 4.31 32.91 -0.11
CA LEU A 718 3.70 31.61 0.19
C LEU A 718 3.67 30.68 -1.05
N ILE A 719 3.39 31.21 -2.24
CA ILE A 719 3.41 30.45 -3.51
C ILE A 719 4.81 29.89 -3.77
N SER A 720 5.87 30.70 -3.63
CA SER A 720 7.24 30.21 -3.84
C SER A 720 7.73 29.32 -2.70
N ALA A 721 7.43 29.61 -1.43
CA ALA A 721 7.83 28.77 -0.30
C ALA A 721 7.22 27.36 -0.37
N LEU A 722 5.97 27.23 -0.84
CA LEU A 722 5.31 25.95 -1.05
C LEU A 722 5.67 25.29 -2.40
N GLY A 723 6.40 25.95 -3.29
CA GLY A 723 6.86 25.37 -4.56
C GLY A 723 5.85 25.43 -5.71
N SER A 724 4.76 26.20 -5.59
CA SER A 724 3.74 26.33 -6.65
C SER A 724 4.10 27.33 -7.76
N ARG A 725 5.30 27.94 -7.69
CA ARG A 725 5.81 28.84 -8.74
C ARG A 725 6.01 28.07 -10.05
N GLY A 726 5.80 28.73 -11.19
CA GLY A 726 5.80 28.09 -12.51
C GLY A 726 4.59 27.17 -12.76
N ASN A 727 3.59 27.19 -11.87
CA ASN A 727 2.44 26.27 -11.88
C ASN A 727 2.85 24.78 -11.75
N ASP A 728 3.92 24.44 -11.03
CA ASP A 728 4.34 23.03 -10.87
C ASP A 728 3.29 22.21 -10.08
N PRO A 729 2.74 21.11 -10.64
CA PRO A 729 1.84 20.22 -9.91
C PRO A 729 2.57 19.36 -8.86
N ARG A 730 3.92 19.24 -8.91
CA ARG A 730 4.71 18.43 -7.97
C ARG A 730 5.22 19.22 -6.77
N GLN A 731 5.25 20.55 -6.85
CA GLN A 731 5.82 21.46 -5.85
C GLN A 731 7.31 21.21 -5.54
N ILE A 732 8.10 20.85 -6.56
CA ILE A 732 9.45 20.31 -6.40
C ILE A 732 10.50 21.32 -5.91
N ASP A 733 10.26 22.63 -6.11
CA ASP A 733 11.13 23.74 -5.67
C ASP A 733 10.57 24.44 -4.41
N GLY A 734 9.96 23.68 -3.49
CA GLY A 734 9.44 24.18 -2.22
C GLY A 734 9.16 23.07 -1.20
N VAL A 735 8.40 23.39 -0.13
CA VAL A 735 8.05 22.42 0.92
C VAL A 735 6.61 21.90 0.86
N GLY A 736 5.87 22.23 -0.20
CA GLY A 736 4.62 21.57 -0.54
C GLY A 736 4.83 20.08 -0.85
N GLY A 737 3.77 19.29 -0.78
CA GLY A 737 3.82 17.85 -1.07
C GLY A 737 3.06 17.43 -2.32
N GLY A 738 2.73 18.37 -3.22
CA GLY A 738 1.99 18.09 -4.44
C GLY A 738 0.50 17.74 -4.21
N THR A 739 -0.05 17.96 -3.01
CA THR A 739 -1.46 17.66 -2.70
C THR A 739 -2.14 18.77 -1.89
N SER A 740 -3.46 18.87 -1.99
CA SER A 740 -4.27 19.83 -1.21
C SER A 740 -4.20 19.60 0.31
N THR A 741 -3.82 18.39 0.77
CA THR A 741 -3.59 18.04 2.19
C THR A 741 -2.18 18.39 2.68
N THR A 742 -1.25 18.70 1.78
CA THR A 742 0.18 18.99 2.09
C THR A 742 0.65 20.38 1.64
N SER A 743 -0.16 21.10 0.88
CA SER A 743 0.08 22.48 0.40
C SER A 743 -0.66 23.51 1.27
N LYS A 744 -0.22 23.69 2.52
CA LYS A 744 -0.95 24.47 3.54
C LYS A 744 -0.06 25.39 4.36
N VAL A 745 -0.62 26.52 4.77
CA VAL A 745 0.03 27.50 5.66
C VAL A 745 -0.91 27.84 6.82
N ALA A 746 -0.33 27.97 8.02
CA ALA A 746 -0.95 28.58 9.18
C ALA A 746 -0.08 29.77 9.64
N VAL A 747 -0.63 30.98 9.63
CA VAL A 747 0.03 32.17 10.16
C VAL A 747 -0.55 32.48 11.52
N VAL A 748 0.28 32.58 12.55
CA VAL A 748 -0.14 32.71 13.95
C VAL A 748 0.52 33.93 14.59
N ARG A 749 -0.18 34.60 15.51
CA ARG A 749 0.38 35.59 16.43
C ARG A 749 -0.34 35.52 17.78
N ARG A 750 0.24 36.12 18.83
CA ARG A 750 -0.51 36.46 20.06
C ARG A 750 -1.67 37.40 19.71
N SER A 751 -2.86 37.12 20.25
CA SER A 751 -4.05 37.94 20.01
C SER A 751 -3.94 39.30 20.71
N GLN A 752 -4.71 40.27 20.22
CA GLN A 752 -5.02 41.52 20.93
C GLN A 752 -6.45 41.53 21.48
N ARG A 753 -7.24 40.48 21.26
CA ARG A 753 -8.62 40.36 21.76
C ARG A 753 -8.62 39.80 23.20
N PRO A 754 -9.58 40.17 24.07
CA PRO A 754 -9.69 39.61 25.42
C PRO A 754 -10.24 38.17 25.44
N ASP A 755 -10.97 37.76 24.40
CA ASP A 755 -11.61 36.45 24.26
C ASP A 755 -10.69 35.37 23.65
N ALA A 756 -9.51 35.74 23.14
CA ALA A 756 -8.53 34.84 22.52
C ALA A 756 -7.12 35.03 23.09
N ASP A 757 -6.29 33.98 22.95
CA ASP A 757 -4.87 33.98 23.33
C ASP A 757 -3.97 34.15 22.10
N VAL A 758 -4.37 33.57 20.96
CA VAL A 758 -3.71 33.71 19.65
C VAL A 758 -4.71 34.01 18.54
N ASP A 759 -4.28 34.80 17.56
CA ASP A 759 -4.95 34.93 16.26
C ASP A 759 -4.30 33.97 15.27
N TRP A 760 -5.10 33.31 14.43
CA TRP A 760 -4.63 32.38 13.40
C TRP A 760 -5.33 32.60 12.05
N THR A 761 -4.53 32.76 11.01
CA THR A 761 -4.95 32.83 9.60
C THR A 761 -4.53 31.54 8.90
N PHE A 762 -5.49 30.83 8.30
CA PHE A 762 -5.21 29.74 7.37
C PHE A 762 -5.03 30.28 5.96
N VAL A 763 -4.10 29.68 5.19
CA VAL A 763 -3.98 29.91 3.74
C VAL A 763 -3.81 28.58 3.02
N GLN A 764 -4.66 28.31 2.03
CA GLN A 764 -4.50 27.20 1.09
C GLN A 764 -3.68 27.69 -0.10
N VAL A 765 -2.48 27.15 -0.30
CA VAL A 765 -1.73 27.37 -1.55
C VAL A 765 -2.21 26.35 -2.58
N ALA A 766 -2.56 26.79 -3.79
CA ALA A 766 -2.98 25.91 -4.86
C ALA A 766 -1.79 25.08 -5.38
N VAL A 767 -2.05 23.81 -5.72
CA VAL A 767 -1.08 22.93 -6.40
C VAL A 767 -1.28 23.09 -7.90
N GLY A 768 -0.20 23.16 -8.69
CA GLY A 768 -0.31 23.32 -10.14
C GLY A 768 -0.84 24.69 -10.59
N LYS A 769 -0.86 25.70 -9.70
CA LYS A 769 -1.32 27.06 -10.01
C LYS A 769 -0.70 28.09 -9.06
N GLU A 770 -0.20 29.20 -9.59
CA GLU A 770 0.21 30.38 -8.80
C GLU A 770 -1.01 31.13 -8.22
N SER A 771 -1.64 30.57 -7.19
CA SER A 771 -2.73 31.23 -6.46
C SER A 771 -2.84 30.73 -5.01
N VAL A 772 -3.37 31.60 -4.14
CA VAL A 772 -3.69 31.30 -2.74
C VAL A 772 -5.16 31.56 -2.48
N ASP A 773 -5.73 30.86 -1.49
CA ASP A 773 -7.10 31.01 -1.02
C ASP A 773 -7.11 31.23 0.50
N PHE A 774 -7.67 32.37 0.90
CA PHE A 774 -7.85 32.84 2.28
C PHE A 774 -9.29 32.69 2.78
N THR A 775 -10.23 32.26 1.93
CA THR A 775 -11.68 32.48 2.14
C THR A 775 -12.29 31.65 3.26
N GLY A 776 -11.78 30.46 3.53
CA GLY A 776 -12.29 29.57 4.58
C GLY A 776 -11.19 29.06 5.48
N THR A 777 -11.54 28.37 6.57
CA THR A 777 -10.56 27.79 7.50
C THR A 777 -10.27 26.31 7.18
N CYS A 778 -9.15 25.76 7.69
CA CYS A 778 -8.83 24.34 7.58
C CYS A 778 -8.74 23.69 8.95
N GLY A 779 -9.84 23.08 9.39
CA GLY A 779 -9.94 22.56 10.76
C GLY A 779 -8.88 21.52 11.17
N ASN A 780 -8.32 20.75 10.22
CA ASN A 780 -7.19 19.86 10.54
C ASN A 780 -5.93 20.67 10.91
N MET A 781 -5.70 21.82 10.27
CA MET A 781 -4.58 22.71 10.60
C MET A 781 -4.78 23.46 11.92
N THR A 782 -6.03 23.63 12.39
CA THR A 782 -6.29 24.20 13.72
C THR A 782 -5.51 23.44 14.78
N ALA A 783 -5.57 22.09 14.76
CA ALA A 783 -4.99 21.20 15.77
C ALA A 783 -3.48 21.39 16.05
N GLY A 784 -2.73 22.08 15.20
CA GLY A 784 -1.34 22.43 15.43
C GLY A 784 -1.11 23.84 16.01
N VAL A 785 -2.15 24.66 16.15
CA VAL A 785 -2.05 26.07 16.53
C VAL A 785 -1.79 26.23 18.02
N ALA A 786 -2.49 25.52 18.91
CA ALA A 786 -2.13 25.52 20.33
C ALA A 786 -0.73 24.92 20.60
N PRO A 787 -0.37 23.74 20.04
CA PRO A 787 1.00 23.22 20.04
C PRO A 787 2.06 24.24 19.61
N PHE A 788 1.87 24.87 18.43
CA PHE A 788 2.78 25.91 17.93
C PHE A 788 2.83 27.12 18.88
N ALA A 789 1.69 27.57 19.40
CA ALA A 789 1.63 28.74 20.27
C ALA A 789 2.35 28.54 21.62
N ILE A 790 2.38 27.30 22.13
CA ILE A 790 3.08 26.94 23.37
C ILE A 790 4.59 26.79 23.09
N GLN A 791 4.96 25.93 22.14
CA GLN A 791 6.37 25.67 21.77
C GLN A 791 7.11 26.95 21.32
N GLU A 792 6.42 27.85 20.62
CA GLU A 792 7.00 29.13 20.18
C GLU A 792 6.85 30.27 21.21
N GLY A 793 6.36 29.97 22.42
CA GLY A 793 6.24 30.91 23.54
C GLY A 793 5.26 32.07 23.35
N LEU A 794 4.37 32.00 22.35
CA LEU A 794 3.27 32.96 22.15
C LEU A 794 2.27 32.89 23.31
N VAL A 795 2.03 31.68 23.81
CA VAL A 795 1.24 31.33 25.00
C VAL A 795 2.19 30.62 25.99
N LYS A 796 1.93 30.75 27.30
CA LYS A 796 2.75 30.14 28.35
C LYS A 796 1.85 29.54 29.42
N PRO A 797 2.01 28.26 29.79
CA PRO A 797 1.26 27.66 30.88
C PRO A 797 1.77 28.13 32.26
N ARG A 798 1.03 27.75 33.30
CA ARG A 798 1.47 27.87 34.70
C ARG A 798 2.37 26.69 35.05
N ARG A 799 3.29 26.86 36.01
CA ARG A 799 4.35 25.88 36.34
C ARG A 799 3.84 24.47 36.67
N ASP A 800 2.65 24.36 37.25
CA ASP A 800 2.09 23.12 37.79
C ASP A 800 0.89 22.62 36.94
N GLN A 801 0.81 23.04 35.68
CA GLN A 801 -0.35 22.83 34.80
C GLN A 801 -0.09 21.72 33.77
N THR A 802 -0.77 20.58 33.91
CA THR A 802 -0.61 19.40 33.04
C THR A 802 -1.54 19.36 31.82
N LYS A 803 -2.55 20.24 31.76
CA LYS A 803 -3.41 20.47 30.59
C LYS A 803 -3.75 21.94 30.43
N MET A 804 -3.84 22.42 29.19
CA MET A 804 -4.16 23.81 28.88
C MET A 804 -5.19 23.93 27.76
N ASP A 805 -6.24 24.73 28.02
CA ASP A 805 -7.11 25.30 26.99
C ASP A 805 -6.41 26.54 26.41
N VAL A 806 -6.21 26.59 25.09
CA VAL A 806 -5.74 27.76 24.36
C VAL A 806 -6.87 28.28 23.46
N ARG A 807 -7.24 29.55 23.59
CA ARG A 807 -8.31 30.17 22.81
C ARG A 807 -7.73 30.76 21.52
N ILE A 808 -8.22 30.29 20.38
CA ILE A 808 -7.71 30.59 19.05
C ILE A 808 -8.79 31.36 18.29
N TYR A 809 -8.50 32.60 17.94
CA TYR A 809 -9.32 33.40 17.04
C TYR A 809 -8.93 33.11 15.58
N ASN A 810 -9.80 32.44 14.83
CA ASN A 810 -9.58 32.24 13.40
C ASN A 810 -9.99 33.49 12.61
N THR A 811 -9.02 34.11 11.91
CA THR A 811 -9.24 35.36 11.17
C THR A 811 -9.95 35.17 9.83
N ASN A 812 -10.10 33.94 9.34
CA ASN A 812 -10.82 33.64 8.10
C ASN A 812 -12.35 33.62 8.31
N THR A 813 -12.81 33.26 9.52
CA THR A 813 -14.24 33.00 9.81
C THR A 813 -14.82 33.81 10.99
N ASP A 814 -14.04 34.66 11.66
CA ASP A 814 -14.44 35.38 12.88
C ASP A 814 -14.99 34.43 13.96
N ARG A 815 -14.30 33.32 14.21
CA ARG A 815 -14.69 32.29 15.18
C ARG A 815 -13.61 31.96 16.19
N ILE A 816 -14.06 31.68 17.42
CA ILE A 816 -13.24 31.12 18.49
C ILE A 816 -13.28 29.60 18.42
N VAL A 817 -12.10 28.98 18.31
CA VAL A 817 -11.86 27.57 18.62
C VAL A 817 -11.06 27.53 19.91
N VAL A 818 -11.33 26.57 20.78
CA VAL A 818 -10.51 26.31 21.96
C VAL A 818 -9.87 24.94 21.82
N GLU A 819 -8.56 24.85 22.01
CA GLU A 819 -7.82 23.60 21.96
C GLU A 819 -7.33 23.23 23.36
N THR A 820 -7.84 22.12 23.88
CA THR A 820 -7.31 21.50 25.09
C THR A 820 -6.15 20.59 24.68
N VAL A 821 -4.95 20.85 25.20
CA VAL A 821 -3.75 20.03 25.01
C VAL A 821 -3.19 19.52 26.34
N ALA A 822 -2.43 18.42 26.30
CA ALA A 822 -1.57 18.01 27.40
C ALA A 822 -0.25 18.79 27.39
N LEU A 823 0.40 18.85 28.55
CA LEU A 823 1.69 19.49 28.77
C LEU A 823 2.64 18.52 29.48
N ASP A 824 3.93 18.62 29.16
CA ASP A 824 4.99 17.79 29.76
C ASP A 824 5.51 18.36 31.11
N ASP A 825 6.43 17.65 31.76
CA ASP A 825 7.07 18.08 33.02
C ASP A 825 7.92 19.37 32.88
N SER A 826 8.20 19.83 31.65
CA SER A 826 8.90 21.10 31.39
C SER A 826 7.94 22.28 31.19
N GLY A 827 6.66 22.01 30.94
CA GLY A 827 5.63 22.99 30.59
C GLY A 827 5.57 23.32 29.10
N ASP A 828 6.05 22.44 28.22
CA ASP A 828 5.84 22.50 26.77
C ASP A 828 4.70 21.54 26.34
N TYR A 829 4.27 21.60 25.08
CA TYR A 829 3.29 20.67 24.52
C TYR A 829 3.85 19.25 24.44
N GLU A 830 3.25 18.35 25.22
CA GLU A 830 3.45 16.91 25.10
C GLU A 830 2.96 16.43 23.72
N GLU A 831 3.88 16.03 22.84
CA GLU A 831 3.57 15.53 21.49
C GLU A 831 3.21 14.04 21.48
N ASP A 832 3.80 13.25 22.39
CA ASP A 832 3.68 11.80 22.42
C ASP A 832 2.48 11.35 23.26
N GLY A 833 2.01 10.13 23.02
CA GLY A 833 0.79 9.62 23.64
C GLY A 833 0.23 8.41 22.92
N ASN A 834 -0.93 7.94 23.39
CA ASN A 834 -1.60 6.74 22.89
C ASN A 834 -2.87 7.03 22.06
N PHE A 835 -3.20 8.30 21.79
CA PHE A 835 -4.38 8.65 21.01
C PHE A 835 -4.12 8.44 19.51
N ILE A 836 -5.06 7.78 18.82
CA ILE A 836 -4.97 7.41 17.40
C ILE A 836 -6.14 8.05 16.66
N ILE A 837 -5.89 8.59 15.47
CA ILE A 837 -6.91 9.16 14.58
C ILE A 837 -6.92 8.49 13.21
N SER A 838 -8.11 8.24 12.69
CA SER A 838 -8.36 7.69 11.35
C SER A 838 -7.58 8.47 10.29
N GLY A 839 -6.67 7.79 9.57
CA GLY A 839 -5.77 8.39 8.57
C GLY A 839 -4.36 8.76 9.06
N VAL A 840 -4.00 8.48 10.33
CA VAL A 840 -2.62 8.61 10.84
C VAL A 840 -2.18 7.31 11.49
N LYS A 841 -1.04 6.74 11.06
CA LYS A 841 -0.56 5.41 11.53
C LYS A 841 0.17 5.44 12.87
N SER A 842 0.80 6.55 13.25
CA SER A 842 1.42 6.71 14.57
C SER A 842 0.43 7.37 15.55
N PRO A 843 0.44 6.97 16.83
CA PRO A 843 -0.33 7.66 17.85
C PRO A 843 0.29 9.05 18.15
N GLY A 844 -0.24 9.71 19.17
CA GLY A 844 0.32 10.91 19.79
C GLY A 844 -0.57 11.42 20.92
N SER A 845 -0.26 12.61 21.40
CA SER A 845 -1.06 13.34 22.39
C SER A 845 -2.39 13.84 21.82
N GLU A 846 -3.45 13.80 22.63
CA GLU A 846 -4.79 14.27 22.23
C GLU A 846 -4.88 15.81 22.26
N VAL A 847 -5.28 16.38 21.12
CA VAL A 847 -5.68 17.79 20.96
C VAL A 847 -7.21 17.83 20.80
N LYS A 848 -7.95 18.18 21.86
CA LYS A 848 -9.42 18.27 21.81
C LYS A 848 -9.81 19.65 21.25
N CYS A 849 -10.19 19.68 19.96
CA CYS A 849 -10.50 20.91 19.24
C CYS A 849 -12.00 21.25 19.39
N ARG A 850 -12.33 22.30 20.16
CA ARG A 850 -13.70 22.70 20.51
C ARG A 850 -14.10 23.99 19.80
N PHE A 851 -14.97 23.88 18.81
CA PHE A 851 -15.55 25.01 18.07
C PHE A 851 -16.71 25.61 18.87
N VAL A 852 -16.58 26.87 19.29
CA VAL A 852 -17.58 27.57 20.10
C VAL A 852 -18.55 28.32 19.19
N LYS A 853 -19.86 28.13 19.37
CA LYS A 853 -20.95 28.72 18.56
C LYS A 853 -20.62 28.72 17.05
N PRO A 854 -20.47 27.54 16.42
CA PRO A 854 -19.85 27.41 15.09
C PRO A 854 -20.67 27.98 13.92
N MET A 855 -21.94 28.32 14.15
CA MET A 855 -22.95 28.67 13.13
C MET A 855 -22.71 30.02 12.43
N GLY A 856 -22.92 30.08 11.11
CA GLY A 856 -22.83 31.32 10.32
C GLY A 856 -21.41 31.83 10.11
N SER A 857 -20.45 30.92 9.93
CA SER A 857 -19.01 31.20 9.85
C SER A 857 -18.57 32.07 8.67
N MET A 858 -19.41 32.24 7.64
CA MET A 858 -19.13 33.11 6.48
C MET A 858 -20.37 33.88 5.97
N THR A 859 -21.57 33.36 6.21
CA THR A 859 -22.85 33.89 5.73
C THR A 859 -23.67 34.57 6.82
N GLY A 860 -23.23 34.51 8.08
CA GLY A 860 -23.95 35.05 9.24
C GLY A 860 -25.22 34.28 9.66
N LYS A 861 -25.62 33.23 8.93
CA LYS A 861 -26.78 32.38 9.22
C LYS A 861 -26.37 30.90 9.26
N LEU A 862 -27.08 30.07 10.03
CA LEU A 862 -26.86 28.61 9.95
C LEU A 862 -27.33 28.04 8.59
N PHE A 863 -28.50 28.48 8.11
CA PHE A 863 -29.07 28.08 6.83
C PHE A 863 -29.20 29.32 5.92
N PRO A 864 -28.19 29.63 5.08
CA PRO A 864 -28.15 30.90 4.34
C PRO A 864 -29.25 31.07 3.29
N SER A 865 -29.67 29.98 2.64
CA SER A 865 -30.72 29.95 1.62
C SER A 865 -32.10 29.89 2.28
N ASP A 866 -32.78 31.03 2.37
CA ASP A 866 -34.15 31.23 2.91
C ASP A 866 -34.44 30.53 4.27
N ASN A 867 -33.40 30.30 5.08
CA ASN A 867 -33.45 29.55 6.33
C ASN A 867 -33.97 28.10 6.20
N GLN A 868 -33.90 27.51 5.00
CA GLN A 868 -34.39 26.15 4.73
C GLN A 868 -33.37 25.10 5.18
N GLN A 869 -33.81 24.17 6.04
CA GLN A 869 -32.95 23.08 6.54
C GLN A 869 -32.70 22.00 5.47
N GLN A 870 -33.64 21.80 4.55
CA GLN A 870 -33.52 20.98 3.34
C GLN A 870 -34.25 21.72 2.21
N GLN A 871 -33.67 21.71 1.00
CA GLN A 871 -34.28 22.26 -0.20
C GLN A 871 -33.94 21.43 -1.45
N THR A 872 -34.72 21.61 -2.52
CA THR A 872 -34.33 21.14 -3.87
C THR A 872 -33.50 22.23 -4.54
N LEU A 873 -32.37 21.86 -5.12
CA LEU A 873 -31.52 22.73 -5.92
C LEU A 873 -31.70 22.35 -7.39
N HIS A 874 -32.17 23.30 -8.20
CA HIS A 874 -32.21 23.18 -9.66
C HIS A 874 -30.81 23.44 -10.22
N VAL A 875 -30.22 22.44 -10.86
CA VAL A 875 -28.81 22.46 -11.32
C VAL A 875 -28.74 22.56 -12.84
N GLN A 876 -27.93 23.52 -13.31
CA GLN A 876 -27.64 23.77 -14.71
C GLN A 876 -26.23 23.23 -15.02
N PRO A 877 -26.06 22.13 -15.79
CA PRO A 877 -24.77 21.43 -15.87
C PRO A 877 -23.64 22.17 -16.59
N GLY A 878 -23.99 23.05 -17.53
CA GLY A 878 -23.07 23.99 -18.16
C GLY A 878 -21.88 23.34 -18.86
N SER A 879 -20.73 24.02 -18.83
CA SER A 879 -19.52 23.62 -19.57
C SER A 879 -18.79 22.40 -19.02
N LEU A 880 -19.09 21.95 -17.79
CA LEU A 880 -18.47 20.75 -17.20
C LEU A 880 -19.15 19.46 -17.67
N MET A 881 -20.47 19.50 -17.90
CA MET A 881 -21.24 18.34 -18.37
C MET A 881 -22.21 18.78 -19.49
N PRO A 882 -21.71 19.19 -20.67
CA PRO A 882 -22.51 19.84 -21.71
C PRO A 882 -23.56 18.95 -22.39
N ASN A 883 -23.51 17.64 -22.15
CA ASN A 883 -24.46 16.65 -22.68
C ASN A 883 -25.51 16.24 -21.62
N LEU A 884 -25.55 16.91 -20.46
CA LEU A 884 -26.47 16.62 -19.37
C LEU A 884 -27.56 17.70 -19.31
N GLU A 885 -28.83 17.28 -19.33
CA GLU A 885 -29.98 18.17 -19.15
C GLU A 885 -30.05 18.72 -17.71
N PRO A 886 -30.73 19.87 -17.49
CA PRO A 886 -30.97 20.40 -16.15
C PRO A 886 -31.67 19.39 -15.24
N PHE A 887 -31.23 19.32 -13.98
CA PHE A 887 -31.70 18.32 -13.03
C PHE A 887 -31.88 18.87 -11.62
N ASP A 888 -32.70 18.17 -10.84
CA ASP A 888 -33.01 18.52 -9.45
C ASP A 888 -32.27 17.60 -8.49
N VAL A 889 -31.76 18.16 -7.39
CA VAL A 889 -31.10 17.39 -6.32
C VAL A 889 -31.47 17.94 -4.95
N ARG A 890 -31.75 17.07 -3.97
CA ARG A 890 -32.06 17.48 -2.59
C ARG A 890 -30.76 17.76 -1.83
N VAL A 891 -30.70 18.92 -1.19
CA VAL A 891 -29.53 19.41 -0.47
C VAL A 891 -29.90 20.03 0.87
N THR A 892 -28.94 20.04 1.79
CA THR A 892 -28.89 20.99 2.91
C THR A 892 -27.75 21.97 2.63
N LEU A 893 -28.07 23.26 2.53
CA LEU A 893 -27.09 24.33 2.43
C LEU A 893 -26.88 24.90 3.84
N ILE A 894 -25.72 24.64 4.43
CA ILE A 894 -25.47 24.90 5.86
C ILE A 894 -24.11 25.56 6.07
N ASP A 895 -24.06 26.52 6.97
CA ASP A 895 -22.84 27.23 7.37
C ASP A 895 -22.58 27.05 8.86
N SER A 896 -21.63 26.17 9.18
CA SER A 896 -21.17 25.90 10.54
C SER A 896 -19.72 25.43 10.52
N ALA A 897 -18.83 26.21 11.14
CA ALA A 897 -17.36 26.14 11.07
C ALA A 897 -16.71 26.31 9.68
N ASN A 898 -17.41 25.92 8.60
CA ASN A 898 -17.24 26.34 7.21
C ASN A 898 -18.62 26.14 6.52
N PRO A 899 -18.93 26.84 5.42
CA PRO A 899 -20.09 26.55 4.60
C PRO A 899 -19.93 25.25 3.79
N PHE A 900 -20.98 24.42 3.80
CA PHE A 900 -21.09 23.15 3.06
C PHE A 900 -22.38 23.07 2.24
N VAL A 901 -22.23 22.51 1.04
CA VAL A 901 -23.32 21.88 0.28
C VAL A 901 -23.36 20.40 0.69
N LEU A 902 -24.35 19.99 1.46
CA LEU A 902 -24.59 18.59 1.77
C LEU A 902 -25.60 18.04 0.74
N ILE A 903 -25.25 16.97 0.04
CA ILE A 903 -26.04 16.40 -1.07
C ILE A 903 -26.64 15.06 -0.66
N ASP A 904 -27.96 14.89 -0.79
CA ASP A 904 -28.63 13.62 -0.51
C ASP A 904 -28.45 12.66 -1.69
N THR A 905 -27.67 11.60 -1.49
CA THR A 905 -27.37 10.62 -2.55
C THR A 905 -28.58 9.83 -3.00
N THR A 906 -29.65 9.74 -2.20
CA THR A 906 -30.91 9.09 -2.58
C THR A 906 -31.75 9.95 -3.53
N SER A 907 -31.40 11.23 -3.71
CA SER A 907 -32.04 12.13 -4.68
C SER A 907 -31.33 12.18 -6.03
N ILE A 908 -30.10 11.67 -6.14
CA ILE A 908 -29.38 11.57 -7.41
C ILE A 908 -29.87 10.31 -8.14
N SER A 909 -30.60 10.49 -9.24
CA SER A 909 -31.04 9.35 -10.06
C SER A 909 -29.85 8.56 -10.59
N THR A 910 -29.98 7.22 -10.69
CA THR A 910 -29.02 6.36 -11.38
C THR A 910 -28.84 6.77 -12.86
N THR A 911 -29.81 7.45 -13.46
CA THR A 911 -29.69 8.03 -14.81
C THR A 911 -28.67 9.18 -14.90
N LEU A 912 -28.40 9.92 -13.81
CA LEU A 912 -27.47 11.06 -13.79
C LEU A 912 -26.00 10.65 -13.63
N LEU A 913 -25.75 9.44 -13.10
CA LEU A 913 -24.42 8.86 -12.93
C LEU A 913 -24.14 7.71 -13.92
N GLY A 914 -25.18 7.14 -14.53
CA GLY A 914 -25.05 5.89 -15.27
C GLY A 914 -24.80 4.68 -14.35
N THR A 915 -24.65 3.50 -14.94
CA THR A 915 -24.41 2.25 -14.19
C THR A 915 -22.97 2.07 -13.73
N ASN A 916 -22.02 2.76 -14.36
CA ASN A 916 -20.60 2.86 -13.96
C ASN A 916 -20.04 4.21 -14.42
N PRO A 917 -20.23 5.31 -13.66
CA PRO A 917 -19.57 6.59 -13.95
C PRO A 917 -18.05 6.43 -13.91
N SER A 918 -17.31 7.18 -14.75
CA SER A 918 -15.89 7.38 -14.47
C SER A 918 -15.72 8.25 -13.23
N ASP A 919 -14.54 8.20 -12.61
CA ASP A 919 -14.25 9.10 -11.49
C ASP A 919 -14.29 10.58 -11.92
N SER A 920 -14.04 10.93 -13.19
CA SER A 920 -14.20 12.31 -13.67
C SER A 920 -15.66 12.75 -13.66
N ASP A 921 -16.57 11.98 -14.27
CA ASP A 921 -18.00 12.32 -14.36
C ASP A 921 -18.59 12.60 -12.96
N ARG A 922 -18.19 11.78 -11.98
CA ARG A 922 -18.59 11.92 -10.57
C ARG A 922 -17.97 13.15 -9.89
N HIS A 923 -16.76 13.57 -10.25
CA HIS A 923 -16.14 14.78 -9.74
C HIS A 923 -16.77 16.04 -10.36
N ASP A 924 -17.00 16.04 -11.67
CA ASP A 924 -17.57 17.16 -12.41
C ASP A 924 -19.06 17.38 -12.06
N LEU A 925 -19.83 16.32 -11.81
CA LEU A 925 -21.19 16.41 -11.26
C LEU A 925 -21.19 17.08 -9.87
N VAL A 926 -20.29 16.66 -8.97
CA VAL A 926 -20.22 17.21 -7.60
C VAL A 926 -19.72 18.66 -7.59
N GLU A 927 -18.76 19.02 -8.45
CA GLU A 927 -18.34 20.42 -8.64
C GLU A 927 -19.48 21.28 -9.21
N THR A 928 -20.26 20.75 -10.15
CA THR A 928 -21.43 21.43 -10.72
C THR A 928 -22.48 21.73 -9.66
N ILE A 929 -22.85 20.74 -8.83
CA ILE A 929 -23.79 20.92 -7.71
C ILE A 929 -23.21 21.92 -6.68
N ARG A 930 -21.89 21.86 -6.38
CA ARG A 930 -21.22 22.83 -5.51
C ARG A 930 -21.30 24.26 -6.06
N ARG A 931 -21.10 24.46 -7.37
CA ARG A 931 -21.18 25.79 -8.01
C ARG A 931 -22.58 26.38 -7.89
N ALA A 932 -23.63 25.59 -8.14
CA ALA A 932 -25.01 26.03 -7.95
C ALA A 932 -25.31 26.34 -6.46
N GLY A 933 -24.86 25.48 -5.54
CA GLY A 933 -24.99 25.70 -4.10
C GLY A 933 -24.26 26.96 -3.60
N ALA A 934 -23.08 27.28 -4.15
CA ALA A 934 -22.34 28.49 -3.80
C ALA A 934 -23.14 29.78 -4.10
N VAL A 935 -23.85 29.82 -5.23
CA VAL A 935 -24.72 30.94 -5.61
C VAL A 935 -25.95 31.00 -4.68
N ALA A 936 -26.60 29.86 -4.42
CA ALA A 936 -27.74 29.79 -3.49
C ALA A 936 -27.39 30.15 -2.03
N MET A 937 -26.13 29.96 -1.61
CA MET A 937 -25.63 30.41 -0.31
C MET A 937 -25.21 31.89 -0.28
N GLY A 938 -25.29 32.62 -1.40
CA GLY A 938 -24.80 34.00 -1.52
C GLY A 938 -23.27 34.14 -1.51
N LEU A 939 -22.53 33.03 -1.62
CA LEU A 939 -21.05 32.99 -1.60
C LEU A 939 -20.42 33.28 -2.97
N ALA A 940 -21.24 33.35 -4.03
CA ALA A 940 -20.85 33.73 -5.38
C ALA A 940 -22.01 34.46 -6.07
N THR A 941 -21.71 35.41 -6.95
CA THR A 941 -22.71 36.13 -7.77
C THR A 941 -23.37 35.24 -8.81
N ASP A 942 -22.63 34.25 -9.30
CA ASP A 942 -22.96 33.39 -10.43
C ASP A 942 -22.03 32.16 -10.44
N VAL A 943 -22.32 31.19 -11.30
CA VAL A 943 -21.55 29.94 -11.37
C VAL A 943 -20.11 30.12 -11.85
N GLU A 944 -19.78 31.22 -12.55
CA GLU A 944 -18.41 31.53 -13.00
C GLU A 944 -17.62 32.39 -12.00
N ALA A 945 -18.27 33.03 -11.04
CA ALA A 945 -17.62 33.43 -9.79
C ALA A 945 -17.33 32.18 -8.94
N ALA A 946 -18.29 31.26 -8.82
CA ALA A 946 -18.14 30.04 -8.02
C ALA A 946 -17.04 29.08 -8.52
N SER A 947 -16.75 29.05 -9.83
CA SER A 947 -15.67 28.23 -10.42
C SER A 947 -14.27 28.68 -9.98
N ARG A 948 -14.10 29.96 -9.65
CA ARG A 948 -12.81 30.55 -9.21
C ARG A 948 -12.48 30.17 -7.77
N THR A 949 -13.49 30.01 -6.93
CA THR A 949 -13.36 29.68 -5.50
C THR A 949 -13.74 28.22 -5.23
N ARG A 950 -12.88 27.28 -5.64
CA ARG A 950 -13.04 25.84 -5.34
C ARG A 950 -12.81 25.46 -3.87
N GLY A 951 -12.33 26.39 -3.04
CA GLY A 951 -12.21 26.20 -1.60
C GLY A 951 -13.54 26.26 -0.86
N THR A 952 -14.51 27.04 -1.34
CA THR A 952 -15.65 27.50 -0.53
C THR A 952 -16.89 27.69 -1.42
N PRO A 953 -18.09 27.20 -1.05
CA PRO A 953 -18.36 26.25 0.04
C PRO A 953 -17.67 24.90 -0.22
N LYS A 954 -17.51 24.09 0.83
CA LYS A 954 -17.18 22.68 0.70
C LYS A 954 -18.40 21.90 0.19
N VAL A 955 -18.21 20.65 -0.21
CA VAL A 955 -19.30 19.76 -0.64
C VAL A 955 -19.09 18.35 -0.13
N ALA A 956 -20.19 17.67 0.23
CA ALA A 956 -20.18 16.27 0.65
C ALA A 956 -21.41 15.52 0.15
N LEU A 957 -21.18 14.30 -0.35
CA LEU A 957 -22.23 13.32 -0.58
C LEU A 957 -22.60 12.68 0.77
N VAL A 958 -23.88 12.68 1.12
CA VAL A 958 -24.42 12.15 2.38
C VAL A 958 -25.28 10.92 2.09
N TYR A 959 -24.99 9.84 2.81
CA TYR A 959 -25.61 8.52 2.66
C TYR A 959 -26.28 8.11 3.98
N PRO A 960 -27.30 7.23 3.97
CA PRO A 960 -27.75 6.54 5.17
C PRO A 960 -26.59 5.82 5.88
N PRO A 961 -26.60 5.70 7.22
CA PRO A 961 -25.55 5.02 7.97
C PRO A 961 -25.45 3.53 7.61
N THR A 962 -24.23 2.99 7.55
CA THR A 962 -24.00 1.59 7.17
C THR A 962 -24.24 0.65 8.37
N PHE A 963 -25.13 -0.34 8.22
CA PHE A 963 -25.38 -1.36 9.24
C PHE A 963 -24.74 -2.70 8.83
N THR A 964 -23.74 -3.15 9.60
CA THR A 964 -23.25 -4.53 9.55
C THR A 964 -23.71 -5.29 10.78
N GLN A 965 -24.64 -6.25 10.62
CA GLN A 965 -24.86 -7.27 11.64
C GLN A 965 -23.69 -8.25 11.63
N ALA A 966 -22.68 -7.98 12.47
CA ALA A 966 -21.51 -8.84 12.62
C ALA A 966 -21.07 -8.93 14.08
N ASP A 967 -21.28 -10.12 14.65
CA ASP A 967 -20.67 -10.70 15.85
C ASP A 967 -20.34 -9.78 17.06
N GLY A 968 -21.21 -9.86 18.07
CA GLY A 968 -20.88 -9.86 19.52
C GLY A 968 -20.29 -8.61 20.16
N SER A 969 -19.66 -7.72 19.39
CA SER A 969 -18.92 -6.56 19.86
C SER A 969 -19.71 -5.28 19.63
N LYS A 970 -19.86 -4.46 20.67
CA LYS A 970 -20.45 -3.11 20.58
C LYS A 970 -19.47 -2.13 19.89
N LYS A 971 -19.14 -2.38 18.62
CA LYS A 971 -18.63 -1.31 17.76
C LYS A 971 -19.77 -0.31 17.59
N SER A 972 -19.52 0.97 17.88
CA SER A 972 -20.53 2.01 17.80
C SER A 972 -21.03 2.13 16.36
N ARG A 973 -22.35 1.95 16.20
CA ARG A 973 -23.06 2.21 14.95
C ARG A 973 -22.83 3.67 14.55
N PRO A 974 -22.50 3.98 13.28
CA PRO A 974 -22.45 5.36 12.81
C PRO A 974 -23.86 5.95 12.69
N ASP A 975 -23.98 7.25 12.94
CA ASP A 975 -25.23 8.00 12.77
C ASP A 975 -25.45 8.39 11.31
N ILE A 976 -24.36 8.62 10.56
CA ILE A 976 -24.41 8.98 9.15
C ILE A 976 -23.12 8.52 8.44
N ARG A 977 -23.17 8.35 7.12
CA ARG A 977 -22.00 8.11 6.26
C ARG A 977 -21.83 9.23 5.24
N VAL A 978 -20.59 9.66 5.00
CA VAL A 978 -20.28 10.75 4.06
C VAL A 978 -19.06 10.50 3.18
N GLN A 979 -19.09 11.08 1.98
CA GLN A 979 -17.89 11.32 1.16
C GLN A 979 -17.76 12.83 0.92
N ALA A 980 -16.89 13.48 1.69
CA ALA A 980 -16.56 14.90 1.51
C ALA A 980 -15.57 15.10 0.36
N TYR A 981 -15.55 16.32 -0.20
CA TYR A 981 -14.63 16.72 -1.27
C TYR A 981 -13.84 17.98 -0.87
N SER A 982 -12.73 18.25 -1.55
CA SER A 982 -11.92 19.45 -1.40
C SER A 982 -11.19 19.78 -2.70
N MET A 983 -11.26 21.03 -3.15
CA MET A 983 -10.63 21.52 -4.40
C MET A 983 -11.09 20.78 -5.68
N GLY A 984 -12.28 20.16 -5.67
CA GLY A 984 -12.83 19.37 -6.77
C GLY A 984 -12.51 17.87 -6.74
N LEU A 985 -11.75 17.38 -5.75
CA LEU A 985 -11.41 15.96 -5.59
C LEU A 985 -12.00 15.38 -4.29
N PRO A 986 -12.26 14.06 -4.21
CA PRO A 986 -12.65 13.39 -2.97
C PRO A 986 -11.61 13.63 -1.87
N HIS A 987 -12.08 14.00 -0.68
CA HIS A 987 -11.20 14.17 0.47
C HIS A 987 -10.82 12.78 1.02
N PRO A 988 -9.53 12.51 1.32
CA PRO A 988 -9.05 11.19 1.74
C PRO A 988 -9.41 10.82 3.19
N SER A 989 -10.24 11.60 3.86
CA SER A 989 -10.83 11.34 5.19
C SER A 989 -12.01 12.32 5.36
N LEU A 990 -12.30 12.85 6.55
CA LEU A 990 -13.19 13.99 6.74
C LEU A 990 -12.43 15.21 7.29
N GLN A 991 -12.67 16.40 6.71
CA GLN A 991 -12.14 17.66 7.26
C GLN A 991 -12.75 17.90 8.64
N LEU A 992 -11.96 18.35 9.63
CA LEU A 992 -12.46 18.61 10.99
C LEU A 992 -13.68 19.56 11.00
N THR A 993 -13.66 20.62 10.19
CA THR A 993 -14.83 21.52 10.06
C THR A 993 -16.02 20.81 9.48
N GLY A 994 -15.85 19.93 8.49
CA GLY A 994 -16.97 19.16 7.92
C GLY A 994 -17.58 18.19 8.93
N ALA A 995 -16.76 17.57 9.80
CA ALA A 995 -17.26 16.78 10.91
C ALA A 995 -18.14 17.61 11.86
N VAL A 996 -17.72 18.84 12.18
CA VAL A 996 -18.54 19.81 12.92
C VAL A 996 -19.81 20.16 12.14
N THR A 997 -19.73 20.55 10.86
CA THR A 997 -20.89 20.92 10.04
C THR A 997 -21.93 19.79 9.95
N ILE A 998 -21.49 18.54 9.82
CA ILE A 998 -22.35 17.36 9.74
C ILE A 998 -22.98 17.03 11.10
N ALA A 999 -22.23 17.13 12.21
CA ALA A 999 -22.77 16.95 13.56
C ALA A 999 -23.77 18.06 13.95
N VAL A 1000 -23.51 19.30 13.50
CA VAL A 1000 -24.49 20.39 13.57
C VAL A 1000 -25.72 20.05 12.73
N ALA A 1001 -25.58 19.65 11.47
CA ALA A 1001 -26.73 19.25 10.63
C ALA A 1001 -27.59 18.13 11.27
N LEU A 1002 -26.94 17.09 11.83
CA LEU A 1002 -27.59 16.02 12.60
C LEU A 1002 -28.29 16.48 13.90
N SER A 1003 -28.17 17.76 14.27
CA SER A 1003 -28.86 18.38 15.40
C SER A 1003 -30.14 19.12 15.01
N TYR A 1004 -30.38 19.37 13.72
CA TYR A 1004 -31.60 20.02 13.21
C TYR A 1004 -32.42 19.00 12.39
N PRO A 1005 -33.59 18.54 12.89
CA PRO A 1005 -34.34 17.43 12.30
C PRO A 1005 -34.78 17.59 10.83
N GLY A 1006 -34.89 18.82 10.32
CA GLY A 1006 -35.29 19.10 8.95
C GLY A 1006 -34.16 19.04 7.92
N THR A 1007 -32.92 18.67 8.30
CA THR A 1007 -31.80 18.52 7.37
C THR A 1007 -31.76 17.14 6.71
N ILE A 1008 -31.11 17.04 5.54
CA ILE A 1008 -30.89 15.74 4.89
C ILE A 1008 -30.08 14.77 5.77
N ALA A 1009 -29.19 15.29 6.63
CA ALA A 1009 -28.36 14.47 7.49
C ALA A 1009 -29.21 13.80 8.59
N ALA A 1010 -30.08 14.56 9.25
CA ALA A 1010 -31.04 14.02 10.20
C ALA A 1010 -32.02 13.05 9.52
N GLY A 1011 -32.55 13.41 8.34
CA GLY A 1011 -33.46 12.57 7.56
C GLY A 1011 -32.86 11.22 7.15
N LEU A 1012 -31.63 11.19 6.63
CA LEU A 1012 -30.94 9.96 6.23
C LEU A 1012 -30.49 9.11 7.43
N SER A 1013 -30.14 9.74 8.55
CA SER A 1013 -29.86 9.04 9.82
C SER A 1013 -31.11 8.32 10.35
N ALA A 1014 -32.25 9.03 10.39
CA ALA A 1014 -33.54 8.49 10.80
C ALA A 1014 -34.04 7.41 9.84
N MET A 1015 -33.87 7.59 8.52
CA MET A 1015 -34.17 6.57 7.51
C MET A 1015 -33.40 5.28 7.77
N GLY A 1016 -32.10 5.36 8.05
CA GLY A 1016 -31.28 4.21 8.45
C GLY A 1016 -31.78 3.55 9.74
N ALA A 1017 -32.19 4.34 10.75
CA ALA A 1017 -32.76 3.80 11.99
C ALA A 1017 -34.03 2.96 11.72
N ILE A 1018 -34.95 3.49 10.91
CA ILE A 1018 -36.23 2.85 10.57
C ILE A 1018 -36.02 1.59 9.71
N MET A 1019 -35.16 1.66 8.69
CA MET A 1019 -34.85 0.51 7.81
C MET A 1019 -34.29 -0.71 8.56
N HIS A 1020 -33.69 -0.50 9.73
CA HIS A 1020 -33.11 -1.55 10.56
C HIS A 1020 -33.84 -1.76 11.89
N GLY A 1021 -35.14 -1.42 11.95
CA GLY A 1021 -36.06 -1.87 12.99
C GLY A 1021 -36.02 -1.10 14.32
N ALA A 1022 -35.36 0.06 14.37
CA ALA A 1022 -35.56 0.99 15.48
C ALA A 1022 -36.89 1.73 15.27
N LEU A 1023 -37.83 1.58 16.22
CA LEU A 1023 -39.01 2.43 16.27
C LEU A 1023 -38.58 3.91 16.43
N PRO A 1024 -39.29 4.87 15.81
CA PRO A 1024 -39.08 6.28 16.11
C PRO A 1024 -39.36 6.52 17.60
N PRO A 1025 -38.60 7.39 18.28
CA PRO A 1025 -38.83 7.69 19.69
C PRO A 1025 -40.23 8.28 19.87
N THR A 1026 -41.00 7.71 20.81
CA THR A 1026 -42.24 8.30 21.30
C THR A 1026 -41.93 9.70 21.84
N PRO A 1027 -42.74 10.74 21.55
CA PRO A 1027 -42.55 12.05 22.16
C PRO A 1027 -42.53 11.94 23.69
N GLU A 1028 -41.51 12.50 24.32
CA GLU A 1028 -41.40 12.50 25.78
C GLU A 1028 -42.57 13.29 26.38
N GLN A 1029 -43.17 12.75 27.45
CA GLN A 1029 -44.12 13.51 28.26
C GLN A 1029 -43.34 14.59 29.02
N SER A 1030 -43.85 15.82 29.00
CA SER A 1030 -43.25 16.95 29.72
C SER A 1030 -42.99 16.58 31.19
N PRO A 1031 -41.76 16.77 31.71
CA PRO A 1031 -41.43 16.38 33.07
C PRO A 1031 -42.25 17.17 34.12
N PRO A 1032 -42.50 16.59 35.31
CA PRO A 1032 -43.17 17.29 36.41
C PRO A 1032 -42.44 18.58 36.84
N PRO A 1033 -43.10 19.53 37.52
CA PRO A 1033 -42.55 20.88 37.74
C PRO A 1033 -41.34 20.97 38.68
N ASP A 1034 -41.08 19.96 39.53
CA ASP A 1034 -40.27 20.10 40.75
C ASP A 1034 -38.76 19.84 40.59
N ASP A 1035 -38.29 19.15 39.53
CA ASP A 1035 -36.87 18.82 39.33
C ASP A 1035 -36.02 20.01 38.79
N ARG A 1036 -36.35 21.24 39.17
CA ARG A 1036 -35.74 22.48 38.62
C ARG A 1036 -34.48 22.99 39.33
N GLU A 1037 -34.03 22.34 40.41
CA GLU A 1037 -32.87 22.80 41.21
C GLU A 1037 -31.57 22.00 40.97
N LYS A 1038 -31.23 21.76 39.70
CA LYS A 1038 -29.88 21.33 39.27
C LYS A 1038 -29.44 22.10 38.04
N GLU A 1039 -28.84 23.26 38.27
CA GLU A 1039 -28.47 24.22 37.23
C GLU A 1039 -27.31 23.75 36.30
N ASN A 1040 -27.44 24.11 35.03
CA ASN A 1040 -26.33 24.49 34.13
C ASN A 1040 -25.29 23.43 33.71
N LEU A 1041 -25.73 22.27 33.22
CA LEU A 1041 -25.04 21.60 32.10
C LEU A 1041 -26.06 21.20 31.01
N GLY A 1042 -25.89 21.77 29.81
CA GLY A 1042 -26.66 21.41 28.62
C GLY A 1042 -26.34 20.01 28.10
N CYS A 1043 -27.18 19.47 27.21
CA CYS A 1043 -27.07 18.10 26.73
C CYS A 1043 -25.80 17.87 25.91
N GLU A 1044 -24.82 17.14 26.46
CA GLU A 1044 -23.66 16.62 25.72
C GLU A 1044 -24.03 15.26 25.10
N ARG A 1045 -23.98 15.19 23.76
CA ARG A 1045 -24.19 13.96 23.00
C ARG A 1045 -23.03 13.70 22.04
N ASP A 1046 -22.66 12.44 21.88
CA ASP A 1046 -21.67 12.02 20.91
C ASP A 1046 -22.32 11.62 19.58
N VAL A 1047 -21.77 12.13 18.48
CA VAL A 1047 -22.15 11.77 17.10
C VAL A 1047 -21.00 11.03 16.43
N LEU A 1048 -21.27 9.92 15.76
CA LEU A 1048 -20.28 9.12 15.02
C LEU A 1048 -20.53 9.18 13.52
N ILE A 1049 -19.61 9.83 12.80
CA ILE A 1049 -19.67 9.98 11.34
C ILE A 1049 -18.75 8.94 10.69
N GLU A 1050 -19.25 8.20 9.71
CA GLU A 1050 -18.46 7.29 8.88
C GLU A 1050 -17.92 8.02 7.63
N HIS A 1051 -16.65 7.84 7.30
CA HIS A 1051 -16.01 8.35 6.09
C HIS A 1051 -15.07 7.32 5.45
N SER A 1052 -14.47 7.68 4.30
CA SER A 1052 -13.64 6.84 3.43
C SER A 1052 -12.40 6.15 4.04
N GLN A 1053 -12.11 6.32 5.33
CA GLN A 1053 -10.97 5.74 6.06
C GLN A 1053 -11.34 5.32 7.51
N GLY A 1054 -12.62 5.08 7.78
CA GLY A 1054 -13.12 4.74 9.12
C GLY A 1054 -14.07 5.80 9.69
N THR A 1055 -14.19 5.84 11.02
CA THR A 1055 -15.12 6.76 11.71
C THR A 1055 -14.41 7.94 12.36
N ILE A 1056 -15.20 8.97 12.66
CA ILE A 1056 -14.81 10.15 13.44
C ILE A 1056 -15.92 10.51 14.43
N LYS A 1057 -15.55 10.66 15.70
CA LYS A 1057 -16.43 11.02 16.81
C LYS A 1057 -16.47 12.54 16.99
N VAL A 1058 -17.65 13.11 17.19
CA VAL A 1058 -17.88 14.53 17.44
C VAL A 1058 -18.77 14.67 18.67
N GLY A 1059 -18.24 15.24 19.75
CA GLY A 1059 -19.07 15.65 20.88
C GLY A 1059 -19.82 16.93 20.53
N VAL A 1060 -21.12 16.97 20.79
CA VAL A 1060 -22.00 18.11 20.54
C VAL A 1060 -22.63 18.51 21.86
N VAL A 1061 -22.53 19.78 22.24
CA VAL A 1061 -23.20 20.36 23.40
C VAL A 1061 -24.23 21.35 22.90
N THR A 1062 -25.50 21.16 23.27
CA THR A 1062 -26.57 22.15 23.04
C THR A 1062 -26.75 23.06 24.26
N ASP A 1063 -27.26 24.27 24.05
CA ASP A 1063 -27.78 25.12 25.14
C ASP A 1063 -29.25 24.81 25.45
N ASP A 1064 -29.83 25.54 26.41
CA ASP A 1064 -31.20 25.35 26.92
C ASP A 1064 -32.28 25.71 25.90
N ALA A 1065 -31.92 26.39 24.79
CA ALA A 1065 -32.80 26.63 23.65
C ALA A 1065 -32.75 25.48 22.61
N GLY A 1066 -31.88 24.48 22.81
CA GLY A 1066 -31.63 23.39 21.87
C GLY A 1066 -30.64 23.75 20.75
N GLU A 1067 -30.06 24.95 20.75
CA GLU A 1067 -29.11 25.40 19.74
C GLU A 1067 -27.70 24.87 20.01
N VAL A 1068 -26.88 24.70 18.97
CA VAL A 1068 -25.55 24.07 19.11
C VAL A 1068 -24.53 25.05 19.71
N ALA A 1069 -24.37 25.00 21.03
CA ALA A 1069 -23.45 25.82 21.79
C ALA A 1069 -21.97 25.53 21.47
N SER A 1070 -21.59 24.26 21.31
CA SER A 1070 -20.26 23.89 20.80
C SER A 1070 -20.17 22.48 20.21
N CYS A 1071 -19.16 22.26 19.37
CA CYS A 1071 -18.76 20.92 18.92
C CYS A 1071 -17.28 20.66 19.21
N ALA A 1072 -16.96 19.52 19.82
CA ALA A 1072 -15.60 19.11 20.15
C ALA A 1072 -15.19 17.86 19.36
N VAL A 1073 -14.00 17.92 18.73
CA VAL A 1073 -13.48 16.83 17.90
C VAL A 1073 -11.98 16.65 18.18
N SER A 1074 -11.58 15.42 18.49
CA SER A 1074 -10.20 15.13 18.88
C SER A 1074 -9.26 14.93 17.68
N ARG A 1075 -8.02 15.37 17.84
CA ARG A 1075 -6.92 15.28 16.87
C ARG A 1075 -5.59 14.98 17.56
N THR A 1076 -4.53 14.86 16.77
CA THR A 1076 -3.13 14.82 17.22
C THR A 1076 -2.32 15.81 16.37
N ALA A 1077 -1.27 16.39 16.95
CA ALA A 1077 -0.33 17.27 16.26
C ALA A 1077 1.10 16.77 16.42
N ARG A 1078 2.05 17.28 15.63
CA ARG A 1078 3.49 16.99 15.78
C ARG A 1078 4.36 17.97 15.01
N ARG A 1079 5.42 18.48 15.63
CA ARG A 1079 6.55 19.16 14.95
C ARG A 1079 7.33 18.14 14.11
N LEU A 1080 7.48 18.41 12.81
CA LEU A 1080 8.19 17.53 11.86
C LEU A 1080 9.56 18.09 11.47
N PHE A 1081 9.69 19.42 11.41
CA PHE A 1081 10.91 20.15 11.13
C PHE A 1081 10.74 21.61 11.60
N GLU A 1082 11.83 22.22 12.06
CA GLU A 1082 11.90 23.65 12.36
C GLU A 1082 13.14 24.26 11.67
N GLY A 1083 13.03 25.52 11.23
CA GLY A 1083 14.14 26.19 10.57
C GLY A 1083 13.69 27.33 9.67
N LYS A 1084 14.29 27.42 8.47
CA LYS A 1084 14.02 28.47 7.49
C LYS A 1084 13.87 27.91 6.09
N VAL A 1085 12.67 27.99 5.52
CA VAL A 1085 12.44 27.69 4.10
C VAL A 1085 13.12 28.75 3.25
N ARG A 1086 13.83 28.30 2.20
CA ARG A 1086 14.52 29.18 1.25
C ARG A 1086 13.80 29.12 -0.08
N TYR A 1087 13.47 30.29 -0.64
CA TYR A 1087 12.58 30.44 -1.79
C TYR A 1087 13.03 31.64 -2.65
N TYR A 1088 12.41 31.83 -3.82
CA TYR A 1088 12.79 32.85 -4.78
C TYR A 1088 11.60 33.69 -5.23
N ILE A 1089 11.72 35.02 -5.08
CA ILE A 1089 10.76 36.00 -5.64
C ILE A 1089 11.44 36.86 -6.69
#